data_AF-A0A168PZ26-F1
#
_entry.id   AF-A0A168PZ26-F1
#
_cell.length_a   1.000
_cell.length_b   1.000
_cell.length_c   1.000
_cell.angle_alpha   90.00
_cell.angle_beta   90.00
_cell.angle_gamma   90.00
#
_symmetry.space_group_name_H-M   'P 1'
#
loop_
_entity.id
_entity.type
_entity.pdbx_description
1 polymer ?
#
loop_
_entity_poly.entity_id
_entity_poly.type
_entity_poly.pdbx_seq_one_letter_code
_entity_poly.pdbx_strand_id
1 'polypeptide(L)'
;MSTEVQLIICFVLFVCYLEVEALRARLQAYEHREAQWKQHLEKAQLEHTQLQTYQQKLTQAGTHLKTLATDNNRLQQQLNERTASLEQVKQQLQKEQDDLAAQLDHQKKDNHSTIEFILQHLHLDEDGGGRDSADKDATQTSSSLSSTAAVSLPDVTDPEQVRQYIKTVTSNMNLKVKEKDSTINGLKTDVEHLQTKLEEMEQVVKNTPSTALNQQSPVSPSSSSTAEDHLSIKSVEQNIKGIIDDADNFMMNSSSLPPQLMGTLESLQDHLQALSEKQRTSHQQDADEIKDLKRQITQLNMTINEWSEEKEQWLTEKEDLQSQLEDLAANNDLEEKLKLITTERQAFKESVERLQHEHQSLLAKVQDYEAQLSSSTTDHQSHQAEVSRLNDERQSLLDKISDIEAKLGSSETARQNSDDHVKRLQQEHQDLLDKIAHIKETLAPRLEADKQLRVKVAELTTELEQTKQHLEEMRSTLVSRDEEAGHQLENKERHLNQLQMRLEKVQQEREELEMAVMELDTRCNQLEDHNHTLSGDLDRCRKQLEEDRQSSAAERASLENLESVLEEFQTIKDAEIRAAVEHIERQLEVAKKSWMEYQERARLAESSLEKYQHDVAKTPQYEREIKEKNLLIGKLRHEAIILNEHLVEAMRRLKEESNENNVDRQLVTNLVVGFFLAPRGDRKRYDILTIIANVLQMNEEQKEQVGLIRMKGNGNGQRTTASPNSSGWQSPRQQQENEPKESFTDAWISFLLKESSKRKPSFSSSPVSSPKSDQLDI
;
A
#
# COMPACT_ATOMS: atom_id res chain seq x y z
N MET A 1 -72.40 40.85 -45.53
CA MET A 1 -71.30 41.39 -46.37
C MET A 1 -70.07 41.78 -45.55
N SER A 2 -69.97 42.99 -44.97
CA SER A 2 -68.69 43.44 -44.35
C SER A 2 -68.18 42.57 -43.19
N THR A 3 -69.10 42.15 -42.30
CA THR A 3 -68.77 41.33 -41.12
C THR A 3 -68.39 39.89 -41.44
N GLU A 4 -69.04 39.27 -42.43
CA GLU A 4 -68.75 37.90 -42.86
C GLU A 4 -67.37 37.80 -43.52
N VAL A 5 -67.00 38.78 -44.35
CA VAL A 5 -65.66 38.85 -44.95
C VAL A 5 -64.58 39.02 -43.88
N GLN A 6 -64.83 39.84 -42.84
CA GLN A 6 -63.92 39.92 -41.70
C GLN A 6 -63.81 38.60 -40.92
N LEU A 7 -64.92 37.87 -40.69
CA LEU A 7 -64.85 36.56 -40.04
C LEU A 7 -64.03 35.54 -40.86
N ILE A 8 -64.23 35.51 -42.18
CA ILE A 8 -63.49 34.60 -43.08
C ILE A 8 -61.99 34.94 -43.07
N ILE A 9 -61.62 36.22 -43.15
CA ILE A 9 -60.21 36.65 -43.08
C ILE A 9 -59.59 36.30 -41.72
N CYS A 10 -60.30 36.56 -40.61
CA CYS A 10 -59.82 36.17 -39.27
C CYS A 10 -59.67 34.65 -39.13
N PHE A 11 -60.58 33.85 -39.70
CA PHE A 11 -60.49 32.39 -39.68
C PHE A 11 -59.29 31.89 -40.50
N VAL A 12 -59.07 32.42 -41.71
CA VAL A 12 -57.90 32.06 -42.53
C VAL A 12 -56.60 32.46 -41.85
N LEU A 13 -56.51 33.67 -41.28
CA LEU A 13 -55.33 34.11 -40.52
C LEU A 13 -55.09 33.23 -39.28
N PHE A 14 -56.15 32.80 -38.59
CA PHE A 14 -56.03 31.89 -37.44
C PHE A 14 -55.57 30.49 -37.84
N VAL A 15 -56.06 29.94 -38.96
CA VAL A 15 -55.58 28.66 -39.52
C VAL A 15 -54.12 28.76 -39.94
N CYS A 16 -53.72 29.81 -40.68
CA CYS A 16 -52.31 30.02 -41.05
C CYS A 16 -51.42 30.24 -39.81
N TYR A 17 -51.91 30.92 -38.78
CA TYR A 17 -51.20 31.09 -37.52
C TYR A 17 -50.97 29.74 -36.82
N LEU A 18 -52.00 28.91 -36.70
CA LEU A 18 -51.91 27.55 -36.15
C LEU A 18 -50.93 26.67 -36.94
N GLU A 19 -50.93 26.78 -38.27
CA GLU A 19 -50.02 26.01 -39.14
C GLU A 19 -48.56 26.46 -38.98
N VAL A 20 -48.31 27.77 -38.86
CA VAL A 20 -46.99 28.33 -38.54
C VAL A 20 -46.52 27.91 -37.14
N GLU A 21 -47.41 27.91 -36.13
CA GLU A 21 -47.10 27.44 -34.78
C GLU A 21 -46.76 25.94 -34.77
N ALA A 22 -47.50 25.13 -35.53
CA ALA A 22 -47.24 23.69 -35.69
C ALA A 22 -45.92 23.42 -36.44
N LEU A 23 -45.57 24.24 -37.44
CA LEU A 23 -44.28 24.16 -38.14
C LEU A 23 -43.11 24.56 -37.21
N ARG A 24 -43.29 25.59 -36.38
CA ARG A 24 -42.29 25.96 -35.34
C ARG A 24 -42.08 24.85 -34.32
N ALA A 25 -43.15 24.25 -33.82
CA ALA A 25 -43.05 23.12 -32.89
C ALA A 25 -42.32 21.90 -33.52
N ARG A 26 -42.57 21.63 -34.81
CA ARG A 26 -41.81 20.60 -35.55
C ARG A 26 -40.33 20.98 -35.71
N LEU A 27 -40.02 22.23 -36.04
CA LEU A 27 -38.64 22.70 -36.18
C LEU A 27 -37.87 22.56 -34.86
N GLN A 28 -38.45 22.99 -33.73
CA GLN A 28 -37.86 22.81 -32.40
C GLN A 28 -37.65 21.33 -32.03
N ALA A 29 -38.56 20.44 -32.44
CA ALA A 29 -38.39 19.00 -32.26
C ALA A 29 -37.26 18.41 -33.12
N TYR A 30 -37.02 18.97 -34.32
CA TYR A 30 -35.86 18.60 -35.14
C TYR A 30 -34.55 19.13 -34.55
N GLU A 31 -34.49 20.40 -34.13
CA GLU A 31 -33.33 21.01 -33.46
C GLU A 31 -32.94 20.24 -32.19
N HIS A 32 -33.93 19.83 -31.38
CA HIS A 32 -33.67 19.03 -30.18
C HIS A 32 -33.13 17.64 -30.51
N ARG A 33 -33.66 16.97 -31.54
CA ARG A 33 -33.12 15.69 -32.03
C ARG A 33 -31.69 15.87 -32.56
N GLU A 34 -31.42 16.90 -33.34
CA GLU A 34 -30.08 17.18 -33.87
C GLU A 34 -29.06 17.39 -32.73
N ALA A 35 -29.46 18.08 -31.66
CA ALA A 35 -28.64 18.23 -30.46
C ALA A 35 -28.37 16.89 -29.76
N GLN A 36 -29.39 16.03 -29.62
CA GLN A 36 -29.22 14.66 -29.10
C GLN A 36 -28.27 13.83 -29.98
N TRP A 37 -28.45 13.84 -31.30
CA TRP A 37 -27.57 13.14 -32.24
C TRP A 37 -26.11 13.61 -32.15
N LYS A 38 -25.87 14.91 -31.99
CA LYS A 38 -24.52 15.47 -31.76
C LYS A 38 -23.92 14.97 -30.45
N GLN A 39 -24.69 14.94 -29.36
CA GLN A 39 -24.24 14.41 -28.07
C GLN A 39 -23.94 12.90 -28.12
N HIS A 40 -24.75 12.12 -28.83
CA HIS A 40 -24.50 10.69 -29.05
C HIS A 40 -23.25 10.46 -29.91
N LEU A 41 -23.03 11.27 -30.95
CA LEU A 41 -21.83 11.21 -31.78
C LEU A 41 -20.56 11.56 -30.99
N GLU A 42 -20.61 12.59 -30.13
CA GLU A 42 -19.49 12.96 -29.25
C GLU A 42 -19.19 11.84 -28.23
N LYS A 43 -20.23 11.22 -27.64
CA LYS A 43 -20.07 10.05 -26.76
C LYS A 43 -19.45 8.86 -27.49
N ALA A 44 -19.90 8.56 -28.72
CA ALA A 44 -19.36 7.48 -29.54
C ALA A 44 -17.90 7.76 -29.96
N GLN A 45 -17.54 9.01 -30.25
CA GLN A 45 -16.15 9.42 -30.49
C GLN A 45 -15.29 9.24 -29.23
N LEU A 46 -15.79 9.62 -28.06
CA LEU A 46 -15.09 9.39 -26.79
C LEU A 46 -14.88 7.89 -26.53
N GLU A 47 -15.90 7.05 -26.70
CA GLU A 47 -15.81 5.60 -26.57
C GLU A 47 -14.83 4.99 -27.60
N HIS A 48 -14.82 5.48 -28.83
CA HIS A 48 -13.84 5.06 -29.85
C HIS A 48 -12.40 5.41 -29.45
N THR A 49 -12.14 6.63 -28.95
CA THR A 49 -10.80 6.99 -28.46
C THR A 49 -10.39 6.13 -27.25
N GLN A 50 -11.32 5.82 -26.34
CA GLN A 50 -11.05 4.88 -25.24
C GLN A 50 -10.67 3.49 -25.75
N LEU A 51 -11.44 2.92 -26.70
CA LEU A 51 -11.12 1.64 -27.34
C LEU A 51 -9.75 1.66 -28.03
N GLN A 52 -9.38 2.77 -28.69
CA GLN A 52 -8.05 2.95 -29.28
C GLN A 52 -6.95 2.93 -28.22
N THR A 53 -7.14 3.57 -27.05
CA THR A 53 -6.16 3.47 -25.94
C THR A 53 -6.07 2.05 -25.36
N TYR A 54 -7.18 1.31 -25.30
CA TYR A 54 -7.15 -0.10 -24.88
C TYR A 54 -6.40 -0.97 -25.89
N GLN A 55 -6.59 -0.75 -27.20
CA GLN A 55 -5.83 -1.44 -28.25
C GLN A 55 -4.33 -1.11 -28.18
N GLN A 56 -3.96 0.14 -27.91
CA GLN A 56 -2.57 0.53 -27.70
C GLN A 56 -1.96 -0.17 -26.47
N LYS A 57 -2.66 -0.19 -25.33
CA LYS A 57 -2.24 -0.92 -24.11
C LYS A 57 -2.11 -2.42 -24.36
N LEU A 58 -3.03 -3.02 -25.11
CA LEU A 58 -2.97 -4.44 -25.48
C LEU A 58 -1.74 -4.73 -26.36
N THR A 59 -1.42 -3.82 -27.29
CA THR A 59 -0.24 -3.92 -28.15
C THR A 59 1.05 -3.80 -27.34
N GLN A 60 1.12 -2.88 -26.37
CA GLN A 60 2.23 -2.74 -25.42
C GLN A 60 2.37 -3.99 -24.52
N ALA A 61 1.27 -4.55 -24.02
CA ALA A 61 1.30 -5.81 -23.28
C ALA A 61 1.83 -6.97 -24.15
N GLY A 62 1.45 -6.99 -25.43
CA GLY A 62 1.98 -7.94 -26.42
C GLY A 62 3.49 -7.79 -26.68
N THR A 63 4.02 -6.56 -26.77
CA THR A 63 5.47 -6.35 -26.91
C THR A 63 6.21 -6.72 -25.63
N HIS A 64 5.69 -6.39 -24.45
CA HIS A 64 6.26 -6.83 -23.16
C HIS A 64 6.29 -8.36 -23.03
N LEU A 65 5.21 -9.06 -23.38
CA LEU A 65 5.17 -10.53 -23.42
C LEU A 65 6.19 -11.11 -24.39
N LYS A 66 6.38 -10.48 -25.56
CA LYS A 66 7.40 -10.88 -26.53
C LYS A 66 8.82 -10.71 -25.97
N THR A 67 9.10 -9.61 -25.28
CA THR A 67 10.39 -9.39 -24.61
C THR A 67 10.63 -10.42 -23.50
N LEU A 68 9.64 -10.68 -22.65
CA LEU A 68 9.72 -11.71 -21.61
C LEU A 68 9.92 -13.12 -22.20
N ALA A 69 9.31 -13.43 -23.34
CA ALA A 69 9.57 -14.68 -24.06
C ALA A 69 11.01 -14.76 -24.59
N THR A 70 11.57 -13.66 -25.12
CA THR A 70 12.98 -13.63 -25.54
C THR A 70 13.95 -13.75 -24.38
N ASP A 71 13.68 -13.12 -23.23
CA ASP A 71 14.49 -13.27 -22.03
C ASP A 71 14.40 -14.68 -21.42
N ASN A 72 13.21 -15.30 -21.40
CA ASN A 72 13.07 -16.70 -20.99
C ASN A 72 13.87 -17.65 -21.90
N ASN A 73 13.85 -17.44 -23.22
CA ASN A 73 14.68 -18.22 -24.15
C ASN A 73 16.18 -18.01 -23.89
N ARG A 74 16.60 -16.77 -23.61
CA ARG A 74 17.99 -16.44 -23.24
C ARG A 74 18.41 -17.10 -21.91
N LEU A 75 17.54 -17.10 -20.91
CA LEU A 75 17.77 -17.77 -19.63
C LEU A 75 17.81 -19.29 -19.78
N GLN A 76 16.95 -19.89 -20.62
CA GLN A 76 17.03 -21.32 -20.96
C GLN A 76 18.35 -21.66 -21.65
N GLN A 77 18.82 -20.82 -22.59
CA GLN A 77 20.13 -21.01 -23.21
C GLN A 77 21.26 -20.96 -22.17
N GLN A 78 21.29 -19.95 -21.29
CA GLN A 78 22.27 -19.86 -20.21
C GLN A 78 22.21 -21.03 -19.22
N LEU A 79 21.01 -21.57 -18.97
CA LEU A 79 20.82 -22.74 -18.11
C LEU A 79 21.38 -23.99 -18.80
N ASN A 80 21.14 -24.16 -20.10
CA ASN A 80 21.72 -25.26 -20.90
C ASN A 80 23.25 -25.18 -21.00
N GLU A 81 23.82 -23.97 -21.12
CA GLU A 81 25.28 -23.76 -21.09
C GLU A 81 25.88 -24.10 -19.70
N ARG A 82 25.15 -23.79 -18.62
CA ARG A 82 25.55 -24.15 -17.25
C ARG A 82 25.41 -25.64 -16.95
N THR A 83 24.38 -26.32 -17.44
CA THR A 83 24.25 -27.77 -17.27
C THR A 83 25.30 -28.52 -18.10
N ALA A 84 25.62 -28.05 -19.30
CA ALA A 84 26.71 -28.59 -20.10
C ALA A 84 28.09 -28.45 -19.41
N SER A 85 28.40 -27.27 -18.83
CA SER A 85 29.66 -27.08 -18.11
C SER A 85 29.71 -27.84 -16.78
N LEU A 86 28.60 -27.99 -16.06
CA LEU A 86 28.51 -28.88 -14.89
C LEU A 86 28.78 -30.35 -15.25
N GLU A 87 28.23 -30.84 -16.36
CA GLU A 87 28.47 -32.23 -16.79
C GLU A 87 29.93 -32.43 -17.25
N GLN A 88 30.56 -31.43 -17.89
CA GLN A 88 32.01 -31.47 -18.17
C GLN A 88 32.85 -31.54 -16.90
N VAL A 89 32.57 -30.69 -15.90
CA VAL A 89 33.29 -30.71 -14.60
C VAL A 89 33.10 -32.06 -13.91
N LYS A 90 31.89 -32.62 -13.93
CA LYS A 90 31.59 -33.94 -13.36
C LYS A 90 32.33 -35.08 -14.07
N GLN A 91 32.43 -35.04 -15.40
CA GLN A 91 33.24 -36.00 -16.16
C GLN A 91 34.73 -35.89 -15.84
N GLN A 92 35.24 -34.67 -15.66
CA GLN A 92 36.64 -34.46 -15.26
C GLN A 92 36.90 -34.96 -13.84
N LEU A 93 36.00 -34.70 -12.89
CA LEU A 93 36.13 -35.14 -11.50
C LEU A 93 36.02 -36.68 -11.38
N GLN A 94 35.16 -37.31 -12.18
CA GLN A 94 35.11 -38.77 -12.32
C GLN A 94 36.45 -39.33 -12.84
N LYS A 95 37.03 -38.70 -13.88
CA LYS A 95 38.33 -39.13 -14.41
C LYS A 95 39.44 -38.98 -13.37
N GLU A 96 39.49 -37.86 -12.65
CA GLU A 96 40.46 -37.65 -11.56
C GLU A 96 40.29 -38.69 -10.45
N GLN A 97 39.06 -39.11 -10.14
CA GLN A 97 38.76 -40.18 -9.18
C GLN A 97 39.23 -41.56 -9.68
N ASP A 98 39.02 -41.87 -10.96
CA ASP A 98 39.48 -43.12 -11.59
C ASP A 98 41.02 -43.17 -11.67
N ASP A 99 41.67 -42.05 -12.01
CA ASP A 99 43.13 -41.89 -12.03
C ASP A 99 43.71 -42.05 -10.60
N LEU A 100 43.05 -41.50 -9.56
CA LEU A 100 43.45 -41.70 -8.16
C LEU A 100 43.30 -43.17 -7.71
N ALA A 101 42.22 -43.84 -8.14
CA ALA A 101 41.99 -45.25 -7.83
C ALA A 101 43.07 -46.14 -8.47
N ALA A 102 43.46 -45.84 -9.72
CA ALA A 102 44.56 -46.52 -10.41
C ALA A 102 45.91 -46.30 -9.72
N GLN A 103 46.20 -45.07 -9.25
CA GLN A 103 47.40 -44.79 -8.45
C GLN A 103 47.40 -45.55 -7.12
N LEU A 104 46.26 -45.60 -6.42
CA LEU A 104 46.12 -46.33 -5.16
C LEU A 104 46.36 -47.84 -5.36
N ASP A 105 45.82 -48.45 -6.41
CA ASP A 105 46.02 -49.86 -6.71
C ASP A 105 47.45 -50.18 -7.21
N HIS A 106 48.09 -49.26 -7.94
CA HIS A 106 49.53 -49.36 -8.22
C HIS A 106 50.36 -49.30 -6.93
N GLN A 107 50.07 -48.37 -6.03
CA GLN A 107 50.76 -48.25 -4.75
C GLN A 107 50.52 -49.47 -3.85
N LYS A 108 49.31 -50.05 -3.84
CA LYS A 108 49.04 -51.33 -3.16
C LYS A 108 49.87 -52.46 -3.74
N LYS A 109 50.00 -52.52 -5.08
CA LYS A 109 50.80 -53.54 -5.76
C LYS A 109 52.30 -53.41 -5.44
N ASP A 110 52.81 -52.18 -5.42
CA ASP A 110 54.21 -51.89 -5.08
C ASP A 110 54.50 -52.16 -3.61
N ASN A 111 53.59 -51.78 -2.71
CA ASN A 111 53.63 -52.14 -1.29
C ASN A 111 53.54 -53.67 -1.11
N HIS A 112 52.72 -54.37 -1.90
CA HIS A 112 52.61 -55.82 -1.84
C HIS A 112 53.90 -56.51 -2.32
N SER A 113 54.52 -56.05 -3.41
CA SER A 113 55.84 -56.55 -3.84
C SER A 113 56.96 -56.20 -2.85
N THR A 114 56.86 -55.06 -2.16
CA THR A 114 57.80 -54.68 -1.10
C THR A 114 57.63 -55.58 0.13
N ILE A 115 56.38 -55.89 0.51
CA ILE A 115 56.08 -56.85 1.59
C ILE A 115 56.53 -58.27 1.19
N GLU A 116 56.33 -58.69 -0.05
CA GLU A 116 56.80 -59.98 -0.56
C GLU A 116 58.34 -60.05 -0.55
N PHE A 117 59.03 -58.99 -1.00
CA PHE A 117 60.48 -58.86 -0.91
C PHE A 117 60.99 -58.91 0.55
N ILE A 118 60.31 -58.23 1.48
CA ILE A 118 60.61 -58.27 2.91
C ILE A 118 60.34 -59.66 3.49
N LEU A 119 59.26 -60.35 3.12
CA LEU A 119 58.97 -61.72 3.55
C LEU A 119 59.95 -62.75 2.98
N GLN A 120 60.50 -62.48 1.79
CA GLN A 120 61.56 -63.25 1.16
C GLN A 120 62.94 -62.99 1.82
N HIS A 121 63.17 -61.80 2.37
CA HIS A 121 64.35 -61.49 3.19
C HIS A 121 64.22 -61.98 4.63
N LEU A 122 63.02 -61.96 5.23
CA LEU A 122 62.74 -62.51 6.57
C LEU A 122 62.70 -64.05 6.62
N HIS A 123 62.89 -64.73 5.48
CA HIS A 123 63.12 -66.18 5.42
C HIS A 123 64.61 -66.57 5.49
N LEU A 124 65.51 -65.60 5.68
CA LEU A 124 66.90 -65.85 6.01
C LEU A 124 67.32 -65.04 7.25
N ASP A 125 68.05 -65.75 8.10
CA ASP A 125 68.90 -65.28 9.20
C ASP A 125 68.22 -64.78 10.48
N GLU A 126 68.22 -65.72 11.44
CA GLU A 126 68.35 -65.47 12.87
C GLU A 126 69.64 -64.64 13.18
N ASP A 127 69.71 -64.14 14.43
CA ASP A 127 70.89 -63.56 15.09
C ASP A 127 71.43 -62.17 14.67
N GLY A 128 71.90 -61.44 15.69
CA GLY A 128 72.89 -60.36 15.53
C GLY A 128 72.37 -58.92 15.69
N GLY A 129 72.47 -58.36 16.90
CA GLY A 129 72.20 -56.94 17.13
C GLY A 129 73.33 -56.01 16.66
N GLY A 130 73.00 -54.77 16.27
CA GLY A 130 73.99 -53.79 15.80
C GLY A 130 73.47 -52.35 15.75
N ARG A 131 74.32 -51.42 16.17
CA ARG A 131 74.11 -49.98 16.43
C ARG A 131 74.08 -49.08 15.18
N ASP A 132 73.54 -47.87 15.40
CA ASP A 132 73.99 -46.55 14.90
C ASP A 132 73.78 -46.06 13.43
N SER A 133 72.97 -44.99 13.33
CA SER A 133 73.31 -43.68 12.73
C SER A 133 73.13 -43.36 11.22
N ALA A 134 73.00 -42.03 10.98
CA ALA A 134 72.99 -41.25 9.72
C ALA A 134 71.76 -41.43 8.79
N ASP A 135 70.99 -40.40 8.36
CA ASP A 135 71.23 -38.98 7.96
C ASP A 135 71.41 -38.79 6.44
N LYS A 136 70.83 -37.70 5.89
CA LYS A 136 71.01 -37.10 4.54
C LYS A 136 70.41 -37.80 3.30
N ASP A 137 69.97 -37.08 2.25
CA ASP A 137 69.60 -35.64 2.06
C ASP A 137 68.90 -35.47 0.69
N ALA A 138 68.39 -34.25 0.41
CA ALA A 138 68.44 -33.58 -0.91
C ALA A 138 67.51 -34.09 -2.06
N THR A 139 66.93 -33.27 -2.96
CA THR A 139 66.96 -31.80 -3.14
C THR A 139 65.94 -31.31 -4.21
N GLN A 140 65.65 -29.98 -4.21
CA GLN A 140 65.39 -29.12 -5.41
C GLN A 140 64.05 -29.34 -6.18
N THR A 141 63.44 -28.42 -6.96
CA THR A 141 63.64 -26.99 -7.40
C THR A 141 62.33 -26.50 -8.06
N SER A 142 62.01 -25.22 -8.32
CA SER A 142 62.32 -23.88 -7.75
C SER A 142 61.62 -22.79 -8.61
N SER A 143 61.68 -21.49 -8.21
CA SER A 143 61.76 -20.28 -9.09
C SER A 143 60.60 -19.93 -10.09
N SER A 144 60.34 -18.68 -10.54
CA SER A 144 60.69 -17.32 -10.07
C SER A 144 60.06 -16.22 -10.97
N LEU A 145 59.51 -15.15 -10.35
CA LEU A 145 59.78 -13.70 -10.55
C LEU A 145 59.57 -12.91 -11.88
N SER A 146 59.41 -11.59 -11.68
CA SER A 146 59.46 -10.43 -12.62
C SER A 146 58.15 -10.07 -13.37
N SER A 147 57.78 -8.79 -13.60
CA SER A 147 58.50 -7.51 -13.40
C SER A 147 57.59 -6.26 -13.29
N THR A 148 57.93 -5.33 -12.39
CA THR A 148 57.80 -3.84 -12.45
C THR A 148 56.65 -3.16 -13.24
N ALA A 149 55.82 -2.34 -12.55
CA ALA A 149 55.78 -0.87 -12.68
C ALA A 149 54.74 -0.21 -11.73
N ALA A 150 54.96 1.05 -11.39
CA ALA A 150 54.28 1.84 -10.35
C ALA A 150 52.77 2.17 -10.57
N VAL A 151 52.16 2.75 -9.51
CA VAL A 151 50.95 3.63 -9.45
C VAL A 151 49.71 3.05 -8.73
N SER A 152 49.63 3.36 -7.42
CA SER A 152 48.42 3.77 -6.66
C SER A 152 47.09 3.01 -6.76
N LEU A 153 47.13 1.67 -6.83
CA LEU A 153 46.21 0.83 -6.06
C LEU A 153 47.01 0.25 -4.85
N PRO A 154 46.41 -0.01 -3.67
CA PRO A 154 47.17 -0.53 -2.53
C PRO A 154 47.64 -1.99 -2.72
N ASP A 155 48.86 -2.26 -2.25
CA ASP A 155 49.72 -3.36 -2.73
C ASP A 155 49.60 -4.69 -1.96
N VAL A 156 49.98 -5.77 -2.64
CA VAL A 156 49.72 -7.19 -2.33
C VAL A 156 50.94 -7.84 -1.65
N THR A 157 51.49 -7.20 -0.62
CA THR A 157 52.78 -7.58 -0.02
C THR A 157 52.69 -8.42 1.25
N ASP A 158 51.49 -8.70 1.77
CA ASP A 158 51.27 -9.60 2.90
C ASP A 158 50.30 -10.75 2.51
N PRO A 159 50.78 -12.00 2.38
CA PRO A 159 49.92 -13.14 2.05
C PRO A 159 48.89 -13.45 3.14
N GLU A 160 49.06 -12.93 4.34
CA GLU A 160 48.09 -13.04 5.44
C GLU A 160 46.94 -12.02 5.26
N GLN A 161 47.22 -10.80 4.81
CA GLN A 161 46.19 -9.82 4.45
C GLN A 161 45.38 -10.22 3.20
N VAL A 162 46.03 -10.82 2.19
CA VAL A 162 45.30 -11.38 1.03
C VAL A 162 44.38 -12.52 1.47
N ARG A 163 44.85 -13.41 2.35
CA ARG A 163 44.01 -14.44 2.97
C ARG A 163 42.89 -13.84 3.80
N GLN A 164 43.12 -12.77 4.57
CA GLN A 164 42.07 -12.08 5.32
C GLN A 164 41.04 -11.40 4.41
N TYR A 165 41.46 -10.75 3.31
CA TYR A 165 40.55 -10.14 2.35
C TYR A 165 39.70 -11.20 1.66
N ILE A 166 40.31 -12.27 1.13
CA ILE A 166 39.58 -13.42 0.56
C ILE A 166 38.62 -14.01 1.59
N LYS A 167 39.08 -14.28 2.83
CA LYS A 167 38.25 -14.83 3.91
C LYS A 167 37.10 -13.90 4.30
N THR A 168 37.29 -12.58 4.25
CA THR A 168 36.26 -11.57 4.51
C THR A 168 35.24 -11.51 3.37
N VAL A 169 35.69 -11.54 2.11
CA VAL A 169 34.82 -11.59 0.94
C VAL A 169 34.03 -12.90 0.90
N THR A 170 34.67 -14.04 1.14
CA THR A 170 33.99 -15.35 1.28
C THR A 170 33.02 -15.38 2.46
N SER A 171 33.36 -14.75 3.59
CA SER A 171 32.45 -14.65 4.74
C SER A 171 31.24 -13.75 4.45
N ASN A 172 31.43 -12.63 3.74
CA ASN A 172 30.33 -11.78 3.28
C ASN A 172 29.46 -12.47 2.22
N MET A 173 30.05 -13.24 1.30
CA MET A 173 29.28 -14.07 0.37
C MET A 173 28.49 -15.15 1.11
N ASN A 174 29.09 -15.86 2.09
CA ASN A 174 28.37 -16.84 2.90
C ASN A 174 27.26 -16.21 3.75
N LEU A 175 27.46 -15.01 4.31
CA LEU A 175 26.39 -14.27 4.99
C LEU A 175 25.25 -13.95 4.05
N LYS A 176 25.54 -13.49 2.83
CA LYS A 176 24.54 -13.14 1.82
C LYS A 176 23.82 -14.36 1.23
N VAL A 177 24.51 -15.50 1.11
CA VAL A 177 23.91 -16.81 0.79
C VAL A 177 22.99 -17.24 1.94
N LYS A 178 23.43 -17.18 3.18
CA LYS A 178 22.64 -17.56 4.36
C LYS A 178 21.42 -16.66 4.58
N GLU A 179 21.53 -15.37 4.25
CA GLU A 179 20.41 -14.42 4.18
C GLU A 179 19.41 -14.84 3.11
N LYS A 180 19.88 -15.22 1.91
CA LYS A 180 19.00 -15.76 0.85
C LYS A 180 18.38 -17.10 1.21
N ASP A 181 19.11 -18.02 1.83
CA ASP A 181 18.57 -19.27 2.37
C ASP A 181 17.51 -18.99 3.44
N SER A 182 17.68 -17.97 4.28
CA SER A 182 16.66 -17.56 5.25
C SER A 182 15.39 -17.04 4.57
N THR A 183 15.51 -16.25 3.49
CA THR A 183 14.33 -15.81 2.70
C THR A 183 13.67 -16.96 1.93
N ILE A 184 14.44 -17.93 1.44
CA ILE A 184 13.90 -19.13 0.77
C ILE A 184 13.17 -20.01 1.78
N ASN A 185 13.70 -20.18 2.99
CA ASN A 185 13.03 -20.92 4.06
C ASN A 185 11.75 -20.19 4.53
N GLY A 186 11.77 -18.85 4.62
CA GLY A 186 10.56 -18.04 4.91
C GLY A 186 9.48 -18.23 3.85
N LEU A 187 9.83 -18.08 2.57
CA LEU A 187 8.92 -18.34 1.46
C LEU A 187 8.40 -19.79 1.44
N LYS A 188 9.23 -20.75 1.87
CA LYS A 188 8.80 -22.15 2.01
C LYS A 188 7.80 -22.33 3.15
N THR A 189 8.00 -21.70 4.31
CA THR A 189 7.01 -21.73 5.41
C THR A 189 5.72 -21.00 5.04
N ASP A 190 5.80 -19.93 4.23
CA ASP A 190 4.61 -19.24 3.72
C ASP A 190 3.83 -20.13 2.74
N VAL A 191 4.52 -20.88 1.87
CA VAL A 191 3.89 -21.87 0.98
C VAL A 191 3.28 -23.04 1.77
N GLU A 192 3.95 -23.55 2.80
CA GLU A 192 3.41 -24.60 3.69
C GLU A 192 2.17 -24.10 4.47
N HIS A 193 2.18 -22.85 4.93
CA HIS A 193 1.02 -22.20 5.57
C HIS A 193 -0.14 -21.97 4.58
N LEU A 194 0.14 -21.54 3.35
CA LEU A 194 -0.88 -21.40 2.30
C LEU A 194 -1.46 -22.75 1.87
N GLN A 195 -0.65 -23.82 1.81
CA GLN A 195 -1.14 -25.18 1.59
C GLN A 195 -2.03 -25.67 2.74
N THR A 196 -1.61 -25.44 3.99
CA THR A 196 -2.42 -25.77 5.17
C THR A 196 -3.76 -25.02 5.16
N LYS A 197 -3.76 -23.74 4.80
CA LYS A 197 -4.95 -22.91 4.68
C LYS A 197 -5.86 -23.34 3.51
N LEU A 198 -5.29 -23.85 2.41
CA LEU A 198 -6.05 -24.45 1.31
C LEU A 198 -6.75 -25.74 1.75
N GLU A 199 -6.04 -26.60 2.49
CA GLU A 199 -6.56 -27.85 3.07
C GLU A 199 -7.68 -27.56 4.08
N GLU A 200 -7.52 -26.53 4.94
CA GLU A 200 -8.58 -26.06 5.84
C GLU A 200 -9.81 -25.55 5.09
N MET A 201 -9.64 -24.78 4.01
CA MET A 201 -10.76 -24.34 3.17
C MET A 201 -11.46 -25.51 2.47
N GLU A 202 -10.73 -26.52 1.98
CA GLU A 202 -11.35 -27.73 1.42
C GLU A 202 -12.12 -28.55 2.47
N GLN A 203 -11.64 -28.58 3.72
CA GLN A 203 -12.38 -29.22 4.82
C GLN A 203 -13.64 -28.43 5.22
N VAL A 204 -13.60 -27.10 5.18
CA VAL A 204 -14.80 -26.27 5.39
C VAL A 204 -15.84 -26.52 4.28
N VAL A 205 -15.41 -26.64 3.01
CA VAL A 205 -16.31 -26.98 1.89
C VAL A 205 -16.90 -28.40 2.02
N LYS A 206 -16.15 -29.37 2.57
CA LYS A 206 -16.67 -30.72 2.86
C LYS A 206 -17.64 -30.78 4.05
N ASN A 207 -17.56 -29.85 4.99
CA ASN A 207 -18.35 -29.86 6.23
C ASN A 207 -19.63 -28.99 6.18
N THR A 208 -19.92 -28.33 5.06
CA THR A 208 -21.21 -27.62 4.85
C THR A 208 -22.24 -28.51 4.15
N PRO A 209 -23.38 -28.87 4.79
CA PRO A 209 -24.37 -29.77 4.20
C PRO A 209 -25.26 -29.04 3.18
N SER A 210 -24.89 -29.12 1.90
CA SER A 210 -25.71 -28.63 0.78
C SER A 210 -27.01 -29.42 0.64
N THR A 211 -28.12 -28.85 1.12
CA THR A 211 -29.47 -29.33 0.83
C THR A 211 -29.91 -28.77 -0.53
N ALA A 212 -29.92 -29.61 -1.56
CA ALA A 212 -30.42 -29.25 -2.89
C ALA A 212 -31.58 -30.18 -3.28
N LEU A 213 -32.72 -29.59 -3.66
CA LEU A 213 -33.89 -30.32 -4.16
C LEU A 213 -33.59 -30.91 -5.54
N ASN A 214 -33.91 -32.19 -5.75
CA ASN A 214 -34.62 -32.58 -6.97
C ASN A 214 -35.54 -33.79 -6.72
N GLN A 215 -36.54 -33.96 -7.58
CA GLN A 215 -37.76 -34.72 -7.33
C GLN A 215 -37.66 -36.19 -7.79
N GLN A 216 -38.23 -37.13 -7.01
CA GLN A 216 -39.34 -38.04 -7.39
C GLN A 216 -39.49 -39.21 -6.40
N SER A 217 -40.74 -39.58 -6.09
CA SER A 217 -41.13 -40.70 -5.21
C SER A 217 -41.87 -41.77 -6.05
N PRO A 218 -42.32 -42.92 -5.50
CA PRO A 218 -42.04 -43.56 -4.20
C PRO A 218 -41.64 -45.07 -4.30
N VAL A 219 -41.35 -45.72 -3.17
CA VAL A 219 -41.80 -47.09 -2.77
C VAL A 219 -41.04 -47.54 -1.49
N SER A 220 -41.74 -48.18 -0.56
CA SER A 220 -41.22 -48.80 0.68
C SER A 220 -41.57 -50.31 0.71
N PRO A 221 -41.22 -51.12 1.74
CA PRO A 221 -40.13 -51.06 2.73
C PRO A 221 -39.36 -52.42 2.86
N SER A 222 -38.34 -52.51 3.74
CA SER A 222 -38.17 -53.57 4.80
C SER A 222 -36.74 -54.13 5.08
N SER A 223 -36.36 -54.06 6.37
CA SER A 223 -35.66 -55.09 7.19
C SER A 223 -34.16 -55.43 7.03
N SER A 224 -33.60 -55.95 8.14
CA SER A 224 -32.24 -56.49 8.40
C SER A 224 -31.06 -55.48 8.33
N SER A 225 -30.36 -55.11 9.40
CA SER A 225 -29.65 -55.84 10.49
C SER A 225 -28.22 -56.28 10.14
N THR A 226 -27.23 -55.53 10.65
CA THR A 226 -26.11 -56.01 11.49
C THR A 226 -25.32 -54.80 11.99
N ALA A 227 -24.96 -54.79 13.28
CA ALA A 227 -24.09 -53.78 13.86
C ALA A 227 -22.66 -54.33 13.96
N GLU A 228 -21.66 -53.51 13.61
CA GLU A 228 -20.28 -53.65 14.07
C GLU A 228 -19.71 -52.25 14.33
N ASP A 229 -18.82 -52.17 15.34
CA ASP A 229 -18.54 -50.94 16.06
C ASP A 229 -17.56 -49.99 15.35
N HIS A 230 -18.01 -48.75 15.15
CA HIS A 230 -17.14 -47.60 15.34
C HIS A 230 -17.86 -46.58 16.22
N LEU A 231 -17.27 -46.28 17.39
CA LEU A 231 -17.73 -45.28 18.36
C LEU A 231 -17.74 -43.89 17.72
N SER A 232 -18.81 -43.61 16.98
CA SER A 232 -18.99 -42.35 16.28
C SER A 232 -19.31 -41.25 17.29
N ILE A 233 -18.72 -40.07 17.05
CA ILE A 233 -19.01 -38.83 17.77
C ILE A 233 -20.52 -38.55 17.83
N LYS A 234 -21.30 -39.02 16.83
CA LYS A 234 -22.76 -39.03 16.81
C LYS A 234 -23.43 -39.69 18.03
N SER A 235 -22.82 -40.71 18.66
CA SER A 235 -23.38 -41.35 19.85
C SER A 235 -23.16 -40.49 21.10
N VAL A 236 -22.04 -39.77 21.18
CA VAL A 236 -21.81 -38.74 22.21
C VAL A 236 -22.75 -37.54 21.97
N GLU A 237 -22.91 -37.12 20.72
CA GLU A 237 -23.81 -36.05 20.31
C GLU A 237 -25.29 -36.40 20.54
N GLN A 238 -25.67 -37.67 20.37
CA GLN A 238 -27.01 -38.20 20.66
C GLN A 238 -27.25 -38.38 22.16
N ASN A 239 -26.23 -38.70 22.96
CA ASN A 239 -26.32 -38.69 24.42
C ASN A 239 -26.40 -37.26 24.97
N ILE A 240 -25.66 -36.31 24.39
CA ILE A 240 -25.75 -34.89 24.74
C ILE A 240 -27.11 -34.32 24.31
N LYS A 241 -27.63 -34.68 23.13
CA LYS A 241 -29.02 -34.37 22.76
C LYS A 241 -30.03 -35.00 23.71
N GLY A 242 -29.86 -36.27 24.10
CA GLY A 242 -30.72 -36.89 25.13
C GLY A 242 -30.73 -36.11 26.44
N ILE A 243 -29.56 -35.65 26.91
CA ILE A 243 -29.43 -34.82 28.13
C ILE A 243 -30.06 -33.43 27.96
N ILE A 244 -30.05 -32.86 26.74
CA ILE A 244 -30.66 -31.56 26.43
C ILE A 244 -32.18 -31.69 26.21
N ASP A 245 -32.65 -32.77 25.59
CA ASP A 245 -34.07 -33.04 25.33
C ASP A 245 -34.79 -33.50 26.62
N ASP A 246 -34.08 -34.12 27.58
CA ASP A 246 -34.60 -34.41 28.93
C ASP A 246 -34.52 -33.20 29.89
N ALA A 247 -34.00 -32.04 29.46
CA ALA A 247 -33.88 -30.85 30.32
C ALA A 247 -35.25 -30.31 30.78
N ASP A 248 -36.32 -30.48 29.98
CA ASP A 248 -37.69 -30.11 30.35
C ASP A 248 -38.30 -31.03 31.42
N ASN A 249 -37.72 -32.20 31.70
CA ASN A 249 -38.22 -33.17 32.67
C ASN A 249 -37.48 -33.16 34.01
N PHE A 250 -36.42 -32.36 34.16
CA PHE A 250 -35.65 -32.28 35.41
C PHE A 250 -36.10 -31.12 36.31
N MET A 251 -37.34 -31.22 36.80
CA MET A 251 -37.82 -30.46 37.96
C MET A 251 -37.11 -30.90 39.26
N MET A 252 -35.79 -30.67 39.35
CA MET A 252 -35.08 -30.74 40.62
C MET A 252 -35.38 -29.49 41.43
N ASN A 253 -35.92 -29.70 42.64
CA ASN A 253 -36.30 -28.64 43.56
C ASN A 253 -35.13 -27.67 43.80
N SER A 254 -35.38 -26.38 43.60
CA SER A 254 -34.43 -25.26 43.68
C SER A 254 -33.95 -24.90 45.10
N SER A 255 -33.84 -25.89 45.98
CA SER A 255 -33.63 -25.72 47.43
C SER A 255 -32.37 -26.39 48.00
N SER A 256 -31.46 -26.92 47.16
CA SER A 256 -30.23 -27.61 47.63
C SER A 256 -28.90 -27.13 47.01
N LEU A 257 -28.90 -26.14 46.12
CA LEU A 257 -27.69 -25.59 45.51
C LEU A 257 -27.33 -24.21 46.12
N PRO A 258 -26.05 -23.95 46.46
CA PRO A 258 -25.63 -22.67 47.03
C PRO A 258 -25.98 -21.48 46.11
N PRO A 259 -26.49 -20.36 46.66
CA PRO A 259 -26.97 -19.22 45.85
C PRO A 259 -25.87 -18.56 45.00
N GLN A 260 -24.60 -18.75 45.37
CA GLN A 260 -23.45 -18.31 44.57
C GLN A 260 -23.33 -19.06 43.24
N LEU A 261 -23.65 -20.35 43.20
CA LEU A 261 -23.62 -21.15 41.96
C LEU A 261 -24.76 -20.80 41.03
N MET A 262 -25.95 -20.49 41.58
CA MET A 262 -27.12 -20.11 40.80
C MET A 262 -26.88 -18.79 40.03
N GLY A 263 -26.38 -17.75 40.71
CA GLY A 263 -26.04 -16.49 40.04
C GLY A 263 -24.92 -16.60 39.00
N THR A 264 -23.95 -17.52 39.18
CA THR A 264 -22.94 -17.78 38.12
C THR A 264 -23.50 -18.57 36.94
N LEU A 265 -24.50 -19.44 37.16
CA LEU A 265 -25.14 -20.21 36.09
C LEU A 265 -26.07 -19.32 35.27
N GLU A 266 -26.84 -18.47 35.94
CA GLU A 266 -27.72 -17.45 35.34
C GLU A 266 -26.89 -16.43 34.53
N SER A 267 -25.80 -15.91 35.11
CA SER A 267 -24.87 -15.02 34.38
C SER A 267 -24.18 -15.68 33.18
N LEU A 268 -23.94 -17.00 33.21
CA LEU A 268 -23.32 -17.73 32.11
C LEU A 268 -24.36 -18.07 31.03
N GLN A 269 -25.60 -18.35 31.42
CA GLN A 269 -26.75 -18.49 30.53
C GLN A 269 -27.06 -17.17 29.80
N ASP A 270 -27.10 -16.05 30.51
CA ASP A 270 -27.25 -14.70 29.93
C ASP A 270 -26.12 -14.39 28.94
N HIS A 271 -24.87 -14.75 29.28
CA HIS A 271 -23.74 -14.51 28.39
C HIS A 271 -23.77 -15.39 27.14
N LEU A 272 -24.14 -16.67 27.26
CA LEU A 272 -24.35 -17.56 26.11
C LEU A 272 -25.54 -17.09 25.24
N GLN A 273 -26.63 -16.61 25.86
CA GLN A 273 -27.76 -16.07 25.13
C GLN A 273 -27.36 -14.79 24.37
N ALA A 274 -26.66 -13.85 25.02
CA ALA A 274 -26.14 -12.64 24.38
C ALA A 274 -25.16 -12.95 23.23
N LEU A 275 -24.30 -13.96 23.37
CA LEU A 275 -23.43 -14.43 22.29
C LEU A 275 -24.23 -15.05 21.14
N SER A 276 -25.26 -15.85 21.44
CA SER A 276 -26.14 -16.45 20.42
C SER A 276 -26.96 -15.39 19.67
N GLU A 277 -27.44 -14.35 20.36
CA GLU A 277 -28.16 -13.23 19.76
C GLU A 277 -27.23 -12.37 18.91
N LYS A 278 -26.00 -12.10 19.37
CA LYS A 278 -24.95 -11.40 18.60
C LYS A 278 -24.54 -12.17 17.34
N GLN A 279 -24.42 -13.50 17.42
CA GLN A 279 -24.13 -14.33 16.25
C GLN A 279 -25.32 -14.34 15.27
N ARG A 280 -26.56 -14.36 15.79
CA ARG A 280 -27.78 -14.28 14.98
C ARG A 280 -27.97 -12.93 14.30
N THR A 281 -27.63 -11.81 14.94
CA THR A 281 -27.67 -10.49 14.31
C THR A 281 -26.58 -10.34 13.26
N SER A 282 -25.35 -10.81 13.53
CA SER A 282 -24.28 -10.86 12.51
C SER A 282 -24.72 -11.64 11.27
N HIS A 283 -25.22 -12.87 11.43
CA HIS A 283 -25.69 -13.66 10.29
C HIS A 283 -26.92 -13.06 9.58
N GLN A 284 -27.75 -12.28 10.27
CA GLN A 284 -28.84 -11.54 9.63
C GLN A 284 -28.30 -10.36 8.79
N GLN A 285 -27.29 -9.64 9.29
CA GLN A 285 -26.60 -8.58 8.54
C GLN A 285 -25.90 -9.17 7.30
N ASP A 286 -25.10 -10.23 7.48
CA ASP A 286 -24.45 -10.96 6.36
C ASP A 286 -25.49 -11.41 5.32
N ALA A 287 -26.64 -11.94 5.75
CA ALA A 287 -27.69 -12.43 4.87
C ALA A 287 -28.44 -11.31 4.11
N ASP A 288 -28.52 -10.10 4.67
CA ASP A 288 -29.12 -8.94 4.02
C ASP A 288 -28.12 -8.26 3.07
N GLU A 289 -26.84 -8.17 3.43
CA GLU A 289 -25.76 -7.76 2.51
C GLU A 289 -25.65 -8.70 1.30
N ILE A 290 -25.76 -10.02 1.51
CA ILE A 290 -25.81 -11.01 0.42
C ILE A 290 -27.03 -10.81 -0.50
N LYS A 291 -28.18 -10.34 0.01
CA LYS A 291 -29.34 -10.03 -0.83
C LYS A 291 -29.10 -8.78 -1.67
N ASP A 292 -28.52 -7.73 -1.09
CA ASP A 292 -28.23 -6.49 -1.81
C ASP A 292 -27.13 -6.69 -2.86
N LEU A 293 -26.09 -7.47 -2.56
CA LEU A 293 -25.10 -7.90 -3.55
C LEU A 293 -25.73 -8.72 -4.68
N LYS A 294 -26.63 -9.67 -4.37
CA LYS A 294 -27.39 -10.41 -5.41
C LYS A 294 -28.27 -9.50 -6.26
N ARG A 295 -28.89 -8.47 -5.67
CA ARG A 295 -29.67 -7.46 -6.40
C ARG A 295 -28.80 -6.63 -7.33
N GLN A 296 -27.63 -6.18 -6.87
CA GLN A 296 -26.65 -5.45 -7.68
C GLN A 296 -26.13 -6.32 -8.84
N ILE A 297 -25.77 -7.59 -8.59
CA ILE A 297 -25.39 -8.55 -9.65
C ILE A 297 -26.51 -8.72 -10.68
N THR A 298 -27.77 -8.78 -10.23
CA THR A 298 -28.93 -8.91 -11.14
C THR A 298 -29.10 -7.64 -12.00
N GLN A 299 -28.96 -6.44 -11.43
CA GLN A 299 -29.00 -5.19 -12.20
C GLN A 299 -27.82 -5.07 -13.18
N LEU A 300 -26.60 -5.43 -12.77
CA LEU A 300 -25.45 -5.46 -13.66
C LEU A 300 -25.67 -6.42 -14.84
N ASN A 301 -26.18 -7.63 -14.58
CA ASN A 301 -26.52 -8.58 -15.64
C ASN A 301 -27.60 -8.05 -16.60
N MET A 302 -28.61 -7.31 -16.12
CA MET A 302 -29.58 -6.64 -16.99
C MET A 302 -28.89 -5.61 -17.90
N THR A 303 -28.05 -4.72 -17.33
CA THR A 303 -27.32 -3.74 -18.14
C THR A 303 -26.36 -4.41 -19.14
N ILE A 304 -25.68 -5.50 -18.76
CA ILE A 304 -24.79 -6.25 -19.66
C ILE A 304 -25.57 -6.82 -20.85
N ASN A 305 -26.79 -7.31 -20.63
CA ASN A 305 -27.66 -7.78 -21.71
C ASN A 305 -28.11 -6.62 -22.62
N GLU A 306 -28.54 -5.49 -22.05
CA GLU A 306 -28.91 -4.27 -22.81
C GLU A 306 -27.75 -3.80 -23.70
N TRP A 307 -26.53 -3.68 -23.16
CA TRP A 307 -25.32 -3.36 -23.93
C TRP A 307 -24.96 -4.42 -24.97
N SER A 308 -25.30 -5.70 -24.75
CA SER A 308 -25.09 -6.77 -25.72
C SER A 308 -26.07 -6.68 -26.88
N GLU A 309 -27.34 -6.35 -26.61
CA GLU A 309 -28.37 -6.14 -27.64
C GLU A 309 -28.08 -4.90 -28.49
N GLU A 310 -27.67 -3.79 -27.87
CA GLU A 310 -27.20 -2.59 -28.61
C GLU A 310 -25.99 -2.92 -29.49
N LYS A 311 -25.00 -3.67 -28.96
CA LYS A 311 -23.82 -4.09 -29.74
C LYS A 311 -24.20 -4.97 -30.94
N GLU A 312 -25.19 -5.85 -30.80
CA GLU A 312 -25.67 -6.70 -31.90
C GLU A 312 -26.38 -5.85 -32.97
N GLN A 313 -27.17 -4.85 -32.57
CA GLN A 313 -27.78 -3.88 -33.49
C GLN A 313 -26.70 -3.09 -34.26
N TRP A 314 -25.68 -2.54 -33.58
CA TRP A 314 -24.56 -1.85 -34.23
C TRP A 314 -23.75 -2.75 -35.18
N LEU A 315 -23.65 -4.06 -34.90
CA LEU A 315 -23.03 -5.01 -35.82
C LEU A 315 -23.89 -5.21 -37.08
N THR A 316 -25.21 -5.34 -36.95
CA THR A 316 -26.10 -5.45 -38.11
C THR A 316 -26.11 -4.18 -38.96
N GLU A 317 -26.16 -2.99 -38.36
CA GLU A 317 -26.09 -1.71 -39.11
C GLU A 317 -24.73 -1.55 -39.81
N LYS A 318 -23.64 -1.98 -39.18
CA LYS A 318 -22.32 -2.00 -39.83
C LYS A 318 -22.28 -2.95 -41.02
N GLU A 319 -22.89 -4.13 -40.92
CA GLU A 319 -22.95 -5.11 -42.01
C GLU A 319 -23.82 -4.61 -43.17
N ASP A 320 -24.96 -3.98 -42.89
CA ASP A 320 -25.79 -3.28 -43.88
C ASP A 320 -25.04 -2.12 -44.57
N LEU A 321 -24.32 -1.29 -43.82
CA LEU A 321 -23.49 -0.21 -44.37
C LEU A 321 -22.32 -0.75 -45.20
N GLN A 322 -21.72 -1.87 -44.79
CA GLN A 322 -20.65 -2.52 -45.54
C GLN A 322 -21.19 -3.11 -46.85
N SER A 323 -22.39 -3.71 -46.84
CA SER A 323 -23.09 -4.15 -48.06
C SER A 323 -23.39 -2.98 -49.00
N GLN A 324 -23.89 -1.85 -48.48
CA GLN A 324 -24.15 -0.65 -49.28
C GLN A 324 -22.86 -0.06 -49.89
N LEU A 325 -21.74 -0.14 -49.18
CA LEU A 325 -20.44 0.33 -49.66
C LEU A 325 -19.87 -0.63 -50.73
N GLU A 326 -20.11 -1.94 -50.58
CA GLU A 326 -19.75 -2.95 -51.57
C GLU A 326 -20.63 -2.87 -52.83
N ASP A 327 -21.93 -2.57 -52.71
CA ASP A 327 -22.82 -2.25 -53.84
C ASP A 327 -22.40 -0.96 -54.57
N LEU A 328 -21.97 0.07 -53.82
CA LEU A 328 -21.41 1.30 -54.40
C LEU A 328 -20.05 1.07 -55.07
N ALA A 329 -19.23 0.13 -54.58
CA ALA A 329 -17.99 -0.29 -55.21
C ALA A 329 -18.24 -1.19 -56.44
N ALA A 330 -19.30 -2.00 -56.43
CA ALA A 330 -19.78 -2.80 -57.56
C ALA A 330 -20.44 -1.96 -58.66
N ASN A 331 -20.59 -0.65 -58.44
CA ASN A 331 -21.17 0.32 -59.38
C ASN A 331 -20.19 0.65 -60.53
N ASN A 332 -19.91 -0.39 -61.34
CA ASN A 332 -19.04 -0.40 -62.52
C ASN A 332 -19.41 0.65 -63.58
N ASP A 333 -20.59 1.26 -63.47
CA ASP A 333 -21.19 2.22 -64.37
C ASP A 333 -20.33 3.49 -64.59
N LEU A 334 -19.43 3.83 -63.66
CA LEU A 334 -18.45 4.91 -63.83
C LEU A 334 -17.14 4.43 -64.50
N GLU A 335 -16.70 3.21 -64.21
CA GLU A 335 -15.49 2.62 -64.77
C GLU A 335 -15.70 2.17 -66.23
N GLU A 336 -16.89 1.68 -66.57
CA GLU A 336 -17.30 1.44 -67.96
C GLU A 336 -17.38 2.75 -68.76
N LYS A 337 -17.88 3.84 -68.18
CA LYS A 337 -17.88 5.16 -68.84
C LYS A 337 -16.46 5.69 -69.06
N LEU A 338 -15.54 5.48 -68.10
CA LEU A 338 -14.12 5.78 -68.29
C LEU A 338 -13.49 4.92 -69.39
N LYS A 339 -13.77 3.61 -69.41
CA LYS A 339 -13.31 2.70 -70.47
C LYS A 339 -13.86 3.14 -71.84
N LEU A 340 -15.14 3.46 -71.94
CA LEU A 340 -15.76 3.97 -73.16
C LEU A 340 -15.09 5.26 -73.64
N ILE A 341 -14.96 6.28 -72.78
CA ILE A 341 -14.29 7.55 -73.10
C ILE A 341 -12.83 7.33 -73.52
N THR A 342 -12.11 6.38 -72.90
CA THR A 342 -10.74 6.05 -73.35
C THR A 342 -10.72 5.36 -74.71
N THR A 343 -11.67 4.47 -75.03
CA THR A 343 -11.79 3.87 -76.37
C THR A 343 -12.19 4.89 -77.45
N GLU A 344 -13.08 5.83 -77.14
CA GLU A 344 -13.44 6.93 -78.05
C GLU A 344 -12.25 7.85 -78.30
N ARG A 345 -11.47 8.18 -77.26
CA ARG A 345 -10.24 8.97 -77.39
C ARG A 345 -9.15 8.23 -78.18
N GLN A 346 -9.03 6.91 -78.03
CA GLN A 346 -8.15 6.06 -78.83
C GLN A 346 -8.56 6.07 -80.31
N ALA A 347 -9.83 5.84 -80.61
CA ALA A 347 -10.37 5.86 -81.97
C ALA A 347 -10.25 7.24 -82.64
N PHE A 348 -10.42 8.32 -81.87
CA PHE A 348 -10.17 9.69 -82.37
C PHE A 348 -8.69 9.91 -82.68
N LYS A 349 -7.77 9.40 -81.85
CA LYS A 349 -6.33 9.47 -82.11
C LYS A 349 -5.94 8.72 -83.38
N GLU A 350 -6.44 7.51 -83.59
CA GLU A 350 -6.23 6.73 -84.82
C GLU A 350 -6.83 7.40 -86.08
N SER A 351 -7.90 8.17 -85.91
CA SER A 351 -8.49 9.00 -86.99
C SER A 351 -7.57 10.17 -87.34
N VAL A 352 -7.02 10.85 -86.33
CA VAL A 352 -6.04 11.93 -86.52
C VAL A 352 -4.74 11.42 -87.16
N GLU A 353 -4.24 10.26 -86.72
CA GLU A 353 -3.05 9.62 -87.32
C GLU A 353 -3.29 9.22 -88.78
N ARG A 354 -4.50 8.73 -89.13
CA ARG A 354 -4.91 8.51 -90.52
C ARG A 354 -4.97 9.80 -91.35
N LEU A 355 -5.57 10.86 -90.81
CA LEU A 355 -5.62 12.19 -91.45
C LEU A 355 -4.22 12.79 -91.66
N GLN A 356 -3.31 12.61 -90.70
CA GLN A 356 -1.90 12.97 -90.86
C GLN A 356 -1.22 12.16 -91.97
N HIS A 357 -1.48 10.85 -92.06
CA HIS A 357 -0.91 10.01 -93.11
C HIS A 357 -1.48 10.33 -94.50
N GLU A 358 -2.78 10.65 -94.61
CA GLU A 358 -3.37 11.19 -95.85
C GLU A 358 -2.77 12.54 -96.23
N HIS A 359 -2.55 13.45 -95.26
CA HIS A 359 -1.89 14.74 -95.51
C HIS A 359 -0.43 14.55 -95.98
N GLN A 360 0.31 13.61 -95.37
CA GLN A 360 1.67 13.23 -95.79
C GLN A 360 1.67 12.64 -97.21
N SER A 361 0.68 11.81 -97.56
CA SER A 361 0.52 11.25 -98.92
C SER A 361 0.15 12.32 -99.94
N LEU A 362 -0.67 13.31 -99.58
CA LEU A 362 -1.00 14.44 -100.43
C LEU A 362 0.21 15.35 -100.65
N LEU A 363 1.03 15.61 -99.63
CA LEU A 363 2.30 16.33 -99.78
C LEU A 363 3.27 15.58 -100.71
N ALA A 364 3.40 14.26 -100.57
CA ALA A 364 4.22 13.45 -101.49
C ALA A 364 3.71 13.53 -102.94
N LYS A 365 2.38 13.45 -103.15
CA LYS A 365 1.76 13.63 -104.48
C LYS A 365 1.98 15.04 -105.05
N VAL A 366 1.98 16.07 -104.20
CA VAL A 366 2.30 17.45 -104.62
C VAL A 366 3.77 17.54 -105.07
N GLN A 367 4.71 16.93 -104.33
CA GLN A 367 6.11 16.85 -104.76
C GLN A 367 6.29 16.06 -106.07
N ASP A 368 5.56 14.94 -106.26
CA ASP A 368 5.57 14.19 -107.52
C ASP A 368 5.01 15.03 -108.69
N TYR A 369 3.96 15.82 -108.46
CA TYR A 369 3.44 16.75 -109.47
C TYR A 369 4.39 17.92 -109.75
N GLU A 370 5.08 18.46 -108.76
CA GLU A 370 6.15 19.47 -108.95
C GLU A 370 7.33 18.87 -109.74
N ALA A 371 7.70 17.62 -109.48
CA ALA A 371 8.72 16.90 -110.25
C ALA A 371 8.29 16.65 -111.71
N GLN A 372 7.02 16.28 -111.95
CA GLN A 372 6.47 16.16 -113.31
C GLN A 372 6.38 17.51 -114.04
N LEU A 373 6.05 18.60 -113.32
CA LEU A 373 6.04 19.94 -113.89
C LEU A 373 7.46 20.40 -114.25
N SER A 374 8.45 20.03 -113.44
CA SER A 374 9.88 20.26 -113.68
C SER A 374 10.39 19.47 -114.89
N SER A 375 10.03 18.19 -115.04
CA SER A 375 10.43 17.39 -116.20
C SER A 375 9.76 17.90 -117.48
N SER A 376 8.45 18.21 -117.45
CA SER A 376 7.72 18.78 -118.59
C SER A 376 8.28 20.14 -119.03
N THR A 377 8.77 20.96 -118.09
CA THR A 377 9.48 22.22 -118.39
C THR A 377 10.83 21.95 -119.09
N THR A 378 11.52 20.87 -118.69
CA THR A 378 12.80 20.45 -119.30
C THR A 378 12.57 19.89 -120.72
N ASP A 379 11.50 19.13 -120.92
CA ASP A 379 11.09 18.63 -122.24
C ASP A 379 10.72 19.80 -123.18
N HIS A 380 10.02 20.83 -122.66
CA HIS A 380 9.75 22.07 -123.41
C HIS A 380 11.03 22.79 -123.83
N GLN A 381 12.04 22.89 -122.96
CA GLN A 381 13.35 23.45 -123.31
C GLN A 381 14.06 22.63 -124.40
N SER A 382 13.94 21.29 -124.38
CA SER A 382 14.48 20.42 -125.43
C SER A 382 13.78 20.64 -126.79
N HIS A 383 12.45 20.78 -126.80
CA HIS A 383 11.69 21.07 -128.00
C HIS A 383 12.01 22.46 -128.57
N GLN A 384 12.26 23.45 -127.71
CA GLN A 384 12.70 24.79 -128.13
C GLN A 384 14.11 24.79 -128.73
N ALA A 385 15.00 23.89 -128.29
CA ALA A 385 16.29 23.65 -128.92
C ALA A 385 16.16 22.98 -130.31
N GLU A 386 15.29 21.98 -130.47
CA GLU A 386 15.08 21.31 -131.76
C GLU A 386 14.41 22.23 -132.81
N VAL A 387 13.49 23.11 -132.39
CA VAL A 387 12.93 24.17 -133.25
C VAL A 387 14.01 25.13 -133.73
N SER A 388 15.01 25.43 -132.89
CA SER A 388 16.15 26.28 -133.28
C SER A 388 17.03 25.58 -134.32
N ARG A 389 17.33 24.29 -134.11
CA ARG A 389 18.14 23.46 -135.03
C ARG A 389 17.48 23.29 -136.42
N LEU A 390 16.16 23.12 -136.47
CA LEU A 390 15.42 23.07 -137.76
C LEU A 390 15.44 24.41 -138.50
N ASN A 391 15.54 25.52 -137.78
CA ASN A 391 15.65 26.85 -138.38
C ASN A 391 17.04 27.09 -139.02
N ASP A 392 18.11 26.56 -138.41
CA ASP A 392 19.46 26.58 -138.99
C ASP A 392 19.56 25.73 -140.27
N GLU A 393 18.91 24.56 -140.28
CA GLU A 393 18.87 23.67 -141.45
C GLU A 393 18.13 24.32 -142.63
N ARG A 394 17.09 25.13 -142.36
CA ARG A 394 16.40 25.94 -143.37
C ARG A 394 17.30 27.02 -143.97
N GLN A 395 18.22 27.59 -143.18
CA GLN A 395 19.17 28.60 -143.64
C GLN A 395 20.23 27.97 -144.58
N SER A 396 20.71 26.77 -144.27
CA SER A 396 21.65 26.01 -145.12
C SER A 396 21.10 25.65 -146.51
N LEU A 397 19.77 25.60 -146.68
CA LEU A 397 19.13 25.35 -147.98
C LEU A 397 19.03 26.61 -148.85
N LEU A 398 19.02 27.80 -148.26
CA LEU A 398 19.00 29.07 -149.01
C LEU A 398 20.36 29.35 -149.68
N ASP A 399 21.46 29.03 -149.01
CA ASP A 399 22.81 29.21 -149.58
C ASP A 399 23.06 28.33 -150.81
N LYS A 400 22.44 27.14 -150.88
CA LYS A 400 22.56 26.21 -152.02
C LYS A 400 21.82 26.69 -153.28
N ILE A 401 20.88 27.63 -153.15
CA ILE A 401 20.17 28.22 -154.30
C ILE A 401 21.03 29.32 -154.95
N SER A 402 21.85 30.03 -154.16
CA SER A 402 22.76 31.07 -154.66
C SER A 402 23.88 30.54 -155.57
N ASP A 403 24.24 29.26 -155.46
CA ASP A 403 25.35 28.63 -156.20
C ASP A 403 24.96 28.13 -157.61
N ILE A 404 23.66 28.15 -157.94
CA ILE A 404 23.13 27.68 -159.24
C ILE A 404 23.09 28.84 -160.27
N GLU A 405 22.97 30.08 -159.83
CA GLU A 405 22.90 31.26 -160.70
C GLU A 405 24.26 31.60 -161.36
N ALA A 406 25.38 31.09 -160.82
CA ALA A 406 26.73 31.41 -161.25
C ALA A 406 27.28 30.58 -162.44
N LYS A 407 26.49 29.67 -163.05
CA LYS A 407 27.01 28.64 -163.98
C LYS A 407 26.25 28.45 -165.32
N LEU A 408 25.73 29.52 -165.92
CA LEU A 408 25.21 29.44 -167.31
C LEU A 408 25.50 30.68 -168.18
N GLY A 409 26.76 31.16 -168.14
CA GLY A 409 27.24 32.31 -168.91
C GLY A 409 28.29 31.96 -169.98
N SER A 410 28.22 30.79 -170.63
CA SER A 410 29.25 30.33 -171.58
C SER A 410 28.68 29.79 -172.90
N SER A 411 29.36 30.15 -174.01
CA SER A 411 29.03 29.80 -175.41
C SER A 411 27.77 30.50 -175.94
N GLU A 412 27.83 31.67 -176.59
CA GLU A 412 28.90 32.21 -177.45
C GLU A 412 29.26 31.29 -178.63
N THR A 413 28.35 31.18 -179.60
CA THR A 413 28.59 31.20 -181.06
C THR A 413 27.21 31.28 -181.74
N ALA A 414 26.88 32.14 -182.70
CA ALA A 414 27.72 33.00 -183.54
C ALA A 414 27.03 34.33 -183.89
N ARG A 415 27.55 35.43 -183.32
CA ARG A 415 28.26 36.53 -184.01
C ARG A 415 27.94 36.94 -185.47
N GLN A 416 26.71 36.77 -185.98
CA GLN A 416 26.34 37.21 -187.35
C GLN A 416 25.18 38.23 -187.42
N ASN A 417 24.23 38.24 -186.47
CA ASN A 417 23.05 39.11 -186.52
C ASN A 417 23.17 40.33 -185.57
N SER A 418 24.26 41.08 -185.71
CA SER A 418 24.66 42.15 -184.77
C SER A 418 23.71 43.35 -184.68
N ASP A 419 22.86 43.58 -185.70
CA ASP A 419 22.09 44.83 -185.81
C ASP A 419 20.72 44.77 -185.11
N ASP A 420 20.12 43.58 -184.97
CA ASP A 420 18.89 43.39 -184.16
C ASP A 420 19.17 43.35 -182.64
N HIS A 421 20.45 43.38 -182.25
CA HIS A 421 20.87 43.26 -180.86
C HIS A 421 20.73 44.59 -180.11
N VAL A 422 21.00 45.73 -180.77
CA VAL A 422 20.99 47.08 -180.16
C VAL A 422 19.62 47.46 -179.60
N LYS A 423 18.53 47.11 -180.30
CA LYS A 423 17.16 47.42 -179.86
C LYS A 423 16.68 46.55 -178.69
N ARG A 424 17.13 45.29 -178.62
CA ARG A 424 16.88 44.42 -177.46
C ARG A 424 17.72 44.83 -176.25
N LEU A 425 18.99 45.18 -176.46
CA LEU A 425 19.87 45.70 -175.42
C LEU A 425 19.29 46.93 -174.71
N GLN A 426 18.53 47.80 -175.38
CA GLN A 426 17.85 48.93 -174.72
C GLN A 426 16.66 48.52 -173.84
N GLN A 427 15.90 47.48 -174.21
CA GLN A 427 14.88 46.91 -173.32
C GLN A 427 15.52 46.16 -172.15
N GLU A 428 16.55 45.35 -172.41
CA GLU A 428 17.31 44.65 -171.38
C GLU A 428 17.97 45.62 -170.38
N HIS A 429 18.44 46.79 -170.82
CA HIS A 429 19.00 47.79 -169.92
C HIS A 429 17.97 48.44 -169.00
N GLN A 430 16.72 48.61 -169.46
CA GLN A 430 15.61 49.07 -168.64
C GLN A 430 15.19 47.99 -167.65
N ASP A 431 15.01 46.75 -168.10
CA ASP A 431 14.71 45.60 -167.24
C ASP A 431 15.81 45.37 -166.19
N LEU A 432 17.08 45.64 -166.51
CA LEU A 432 18.20 45.57 -165.57
C LEU A 432 18.19 46.74 -164.58
N LEU A 433 17.79 47.95 -164.98
CA LEU A 433 17.61 49.06 -164.05
C LEU A 433 16.45 48.81 -163.10
N ASP A 434 15.33 48.27 -163.59
CA ASP A 434 14.17 47.91 -162.77
C ASP A 434 14.49 46.72 -161.84
N LYS A 435 15.29 45.74 -162.29
CA LYS A 435 15.85 44.68 -161.42
C LYS A 435 16.83 45.23 -160.38
N ILE A 436 17.70 46.18 -160.72
CA ILE A 436 18.61 46.82 -159.76
C ILE A 436 17.84 47.69 -158.75
N ALA A 437 16.77 48.35 -159.18
CA ALA A 437 15.85 49.07 -158.30
C ALA A 437 15.16 48.09 -157.34
N HIS A 438 14.61 46.99 -157.85
CA HIS A 438 13.97 45.95 -157.04
C HIS A 438 14.96 45.24 -156.09
N ILE A 439 16.20 44.99 -156.52
CA ILE A 439 17.27 44.47 -155.67
C ILE A 439 17.61 45.48 -154.57
N LYS A 440 17.72 46.79 -154.85
CA LYS A 440 17.93 47.81 -153.79
C LYS A 440 16.75 47.93 -152.84
N GLU A 441 15.53 47.87 -153.37
CA GLU A 441 14.27 47.90 -152.62
C GLU A 441 14.09 46.66 -151.73
N THR A 442 14.68 45.51 -152.10
CA THR A 442 14.70 44.29 -151.27
C THR A 442 15.94 44.17 -150.37
N LEU A 443 17.09 44.75 -150.74
CA LEU A 443 18.29 44.75 -149.89
C LEU A 443 18.19 45.74 -148.73
N ALA A 444 17.58 46.92 -148.94
CA ALA A 444 17.39 47.93 -147.90
C ALA A 444 16.62 47.41 -146.66
N PRO A 445 15.42 46.80 -146.79
CA PRO A 445 14.71 46.22 -145.66
C PRO A 445 15.44 45.01 -145.08
N ARG A 446 16.19 44.24 -145.88
CA ARG A 446 16.97 43.09 -145.39
C ARG A 446 18.19 43.52 -144.55
N LEU A 447 18.87 44.60 -144.94
CA LEU A 447 19.96 45.19 -144.17
C LEU A 447 19.45 45.85 -142.88
N GLU A 448 18.29 46.50 -142.93
CA GLU A 448 17.66 47.07 -141.75
C GLU A 448 17.16 45.97 -140.80
N ALA A 449 16.65 44.85 -141.32
CA ALA A 449 16.34 43.66 -140.53
C ALA A 449 17.60 43.04 -139.88
N ASP A 450 18.75 42.96 -140.56
CA ASP A 450 20.01 42.47 -139.96
C ASP A 450 20.50 43.40 -138.83
N LYS A 451 20.39 44.72 -139.00
CA LYS A 451 20.67 45.67 -137.89
C LYS A 451 19.72 45.47 -136.71
N GLN A 452 18.42 45.36 -136.97
CA GLN A 452 17.41 45.12 -135.93
C GLN A 452 17.66 43.79 -135.20
N LEU A 453 18.05 42.75 -135.92
CA LEU A 453 18.44 41.46 -135.32
C LEU A 453 19.72 41.59 -134.48
N ARG A 454 20.74 42.34 -134.92
CA ARG A 454 21.96 42.59 -134.11
C ARG A 454 21.68 43.39 -132.86
N VAL A 455 20.84 44.43 -132.95
CA VAL A 455 20.37 45.20 -131.78
C VAL A 455 19.63 44.27 -130.83
N LYS A 456 18.71 43.45 -131.33
CA LYS A 456 17.97 42.47 -130.52
C LYS A 456 18.86 41.39 -129.89
N VAL A 457 19.90 40.93 -130.58
CA VAL A 457 20.90 40.01 -130.01
C VAL A 457 21.71 40.70 -128.92
N ALA A 458 22.13 41.96 -129.12
CA ALA A 458 22.81 42.73 -128.08
C ALA A 458 21.91 42.92 -126.85
N GLU A 459 20.65 43.34 -127.04
CA GLU A 459 19.62 43.44 -126.00
C GLU A 459 19.46 42.12 -125.24
N LEU A 460 19.21 41.00 -125.94
CA LEU A 460 19.10 39.67 -125.34
C LEU A 460 20.37 39.23 -124.59
N THR A 461 21.57 39.59 -125.07
CA THR A 461 22.81 39.30 -124.31
C THR A 461 22.95 40.17 -123.06
N THR A 462 22.47 41.43 -123.09
CA THR A 462 22.44 42.27 -121.88
C THR A 462 21.37 41.80 -120.89
N GLU A 463 20.20 41.35 -121.35
CA GLU A 463 19.17 40.72 -120.52
C GLU A 463 19.67 39.39 -119.91
N LEU A 464 20.40 38.57 -120.68
CA LEU A 464 21.02 37.34 -120.19
C LEU A 464 22.09 37.62 -119.12
N GLU A 465 22.87 38.68 -119.27
CA GLU A 465 23.89 39.04 -118.28
C GLU A 465 23.27 39.68 -117.02
N GLN A 466 22.25 40.51 -117.18
CA GLN A 466 21.45 41.05 -116.06
C GLN A 466 20.74 39.93 -115.28
N THR A 467 20.16 38.94 -115.96
CA THR A 467 19.49 37.80 -115.29
C THR A 467 20.48 36.87 -114.58
N LYS A 468 21.70 36.69 -115.10
CA LYS A 468 22.77 36.00 -114.36
C LYS A 468 23.24 36.78 -113.13
N GLN A 469 23.46 38.09 -113.27
CA GLN A 469 23.84 38.94 -112.14
C GLN A 469 22.76 38.91 -111.05
N HIS A 470 21.49 39.02 -111.45
CA HIS A 470 20.36 38.88 -110.53
C HIS A 470 20.26 37.49 -109.90
N LEU A 471 20.54 36.41 -110.64
CA LEU A 471 20.61 35.05 -110.07
C LEU A 471 21.75 34.89 -109.06
N GLU A 472 22.89 35.53 -109.27
CA GLU A 472 24.03 35.48 -108.35
C GLU A 472 23.83 36.38 -107.12
N GLU A 473 23.19 37.55 -107.28
CA GLU A 473 22.66 38.36 -106.17
C GLU A 473 21.62 37.58 -105.35
N MET A 474 20.68 36.89 -106.01
CA MET A 474 19.70 36.03 -105.34
C MET A 474 20.36 34.85 -104.61
N ARG A 475 21.43 34.26 -105.17
CA ARG A 475 22.20 33.21 -104.48
C ARG A 475 22.96 33.75 -103.27
N SER A 476 23.66 34.87 -103.41
CA SER A 476 24.41 35.48 -102.29
C SER A 476 23.48 35.94 -101.16
N THR A 477 22.31 36.48 -101.48
CA THR A 477 21.30 36.85 -100.48
C THR A 477 20.63 35.64 -99.83
N LEU A 478 20.43 34.53 -100.54
CA LEU A 478 20.01 33.26 -99.95
C LEU A 478 21.07 32.68 -99.01
N VAL A 479 22.34 32.66 -99.42
CA VAL A 479 23.46 32.20 -98.56
C VAL A 479 23.58 33.08 -97.30
N SER A 480 23.57 34.40 -97.44
CA SER A 480 23.59 35.33 -96.29
C SER A 480 22.39 35.11 -95.36
N ARG A 481 21.21 34.84 -95.92
CA ARG A 481 20.00 34.55 -95.14
C ARG A 481 20.08 33.20 -94.41
N ASP A 482 20.68 32.19 -95.02
CA ASP A 482 20.88 30.87 -94.41
C ASP A 482 21.96 30.94 -93.30
N GLU A 483 23.03 31.72 -93.50
CA GLU A 483 24.04 32.04 -92.47
C GLU A 483 23.42 32.82 -91.29
N GLU A 484 22.62 33.85 -91.57
CA GLU A 484 21.85 34.58 -90.55
C GLU A 484 20.86 33.67 -89.80
N ALA A 485 20.16 32.78 -90.50
CA ALA A 485 19.25 31.80 -89.90
C ALA A 485 20.01 30.80 -89.02
N GLY A 486 21.18 30.34 -89.47
CA GLY A 486 22.09 29.49 -88.69
C GLY A 486 22.58 30.18 -87.42
N HIS A 487 23.04 31.42 -87.50
CA HIS A 487 23.43 32.21 -86.33
C HIS A 487 22.26 32.49 -85.37
N GLN A 488 21.05 32.71 -85.88
CA GLN A 488 19.86 32.83 -85.04
C GLN A 488 19.48 31.51 -84.36
N LEU A 489 19.63 30.37 -85.05
CA LEU A 489 19.39 29.04 -84.48
C LEU A 489 20.40 28.75 -83.37
N GLU A 490 21.69 28.95 -83.64
CA GLU A 490 22.78 28.74 -82.67
C GLU A 490 22.64 29.68 -81.46
N ASN A 491 22.23 30.93 -81.67
CA ASN A 491 21.90 31.85 -80.56
C ASN A 491 20.73 31.35 -79.73
N LYS A 492 19.64 30.86 -80.36
CA LYS A 492 18.50 30.27 -79.64
C LYS A 492 18.91 29.01 -78.88
N GLU A 493 19.74 28.15 -79.46
CA GLU A 493 20.28 26.95 -78.83
C GLU A 493 21.16 27.29 -77.61
N ARG A 494 22.05 28.28 -77.71
CA ARG A 494 22.78 28.83 -76.55
C ARG A 494 21.85 29.34 -75.46
N HIS A 495 20.77 30.03 -75.81
CA HIS A 495 19.79 30.52 -74.83
C HIS A 495 18.97 29.38 -74.20
N LEU A 496 18.59 28.37 -74.97
CA LEU A 496 17.92 27.17 -74.46
C LEU A 496 18.83 26.41 -73.49
N ASN A 497 20.12 26.22 -73.84
CA ASN A 497 21.10 25.60 -72.97
C ASN A 497 21.34 26.41 -71.68
N GLN A 498 21.39 27.74 -71.75
CA GLN A 498 21.47 28.61 -70.56
C GLN A 498 20.21 28.53 -69.68
N LEU A 499 19.02 28.50 -70.28
CA LEU A 499 17.76 28.33 -69.55
C LEU A 499 17.67 26.93 -68.92
N GLN A 500 18.15 25.89 -69.61
CA GLN A 500 18.19 24.52 -69.11
C GLN A 500 19.15 24.38 -67.92
N MET A 501 20.38 24.90 -68.02
CA MET A 501 21.31 24.93 -66.87
C MET A 501 20.74 25.74 -65.70
N ARG A 502 20.02 26.84 -65.97
CA ARG A 502 19.38 27.63 -64.91
C ARG A 502 18.20 26.89 -64.27
N LEU A 503 17.43 26.13 -65.04
CA LEU A 503 16.34 25.29 -64.55
C LEU A 503 16.88 24.13 -63.72
N GLU A 504 17.93 23.47 -64.17
CA GLU A 504 18.65 22.42 -63.41
C GLU A 504 19.22 22.96 -62.10
N LYS A 505 19.85 24.15 -62.11
CA LYS A 505 20.33 24.81 -60.88
C LYS A 505 19.19 25.13 -59.90
N VAL A 506 18.05 25.62 -60.39
CA VAL A 506 16.88 25.89 -59.54
C VAL A 506 16.23 24.59 -59.03
N GLN A 507 16.30 23.49 -59.79
CA GLN A 507 15.90 22.17 -59.32
C GLN A 507 16.82 21.66 -58.19
N GLN A 508 18.14 21.78 -58.35
CA GLN A 508 19.11 21.47 -57.30
C GLN A 508 18.90 22.32 -56.04
N GLU A 509 18.76 23.64 -56.17
CA GLU A 509 18.44 24.54 -55.05
C GLU A 509 17.10 24.17 -54.36
N ARG A 510 16.10 23.72 -55.13
CA ARG A 510 14.83 23.23 -54.58
C ARG A 510 15.02 21.91 -53.81
N GLU A 511 15.78 20.96 -54.35
CA GLU A 511 16.06 19.67 -53.72
C GLU A 511 16.89 19.84 -52.43
N GLU A 512 17.88 20.73 -52.44
CA GLU A 512 18.66 21.12 -51.24
C GLU A 512 17.75 21.71 -50.14
N LEU A 513 16.82 22.60 -50.51
CA LEU A 513 15.85 23.17 -49.57
C LEU A 513 14.83 22.12 -49.07
N GLU A 514 14.41 21.19 -49.92
CA GLU A 514 13.49 20.10 -49.56
C GLU A 514 14.16 19.12 -48.58
N MET A 515 15.44 18.78 -48.79
CA MET A 515 16.26 18.05 -47.82
C MET A 515 16.43 18.82 -46.50
N ALA A 516 16.77 20.12 -46.55
CA ALA A 516 16.94 20.93 -45.35
C ALA A 516 15.65 21.07 -44.53
N VAL A 517 14.48 21.15 -45.19
CA VAL A 517 13.17 21.12 -44.51
C VAL A 517 12.93 19.76 -43.85
N MET A 518 13.25 18.66 -44.52
CA MET A 518 13.13 17.30 -43.96
C MET A 518 14.10 17.05 -42.79
N GLU A 519 15.32 17.58 -42.84
CA GLU A 519 16.27 17.58 -41.71
C GLU A 519 15.77 18.41 -40.52
N LEU A 520 15.16 19.57 -40.78
CA LEU A 520 14.56 20.39 -39.73
C LEU A 520 13.32 19.72 -39.12
N ASP A 521 12.45 19.11 -39.92
CA ASP A 521 11.27 18.39 -39.44
C ASP A 521 11.66 17.18 -38.58
N THR A 522 12.58 16.34 -39.07
CA THR A 522 13.11 15.20 -38.28
C THR A 522 13.78 15.67 -36.98
N ARG A 523 14.45 16.82 -36.96
CA ARG A 523 15.00 17.43 -35.74
C ARG A 523 13.91 17.99 -34.81
N CYS A 524 12.84 18.59 -35.34
CA CYS A 524 11.69 19.02 -34.55
C CYS A 524 11.02 17.81 -33.89
N ASN A 525 10.71 16.77 -34.65
CA ASN A 525 10.14 15.52 -34.14
C ASN A 525 11.03 14.89 -33.04
N GLN A 526 12.36 14.84 -33.23
CA GLN A 526 13.29 14.39 -32.19
C GLN A 526 13.27 15.26 -30.93
N LEU A 527 13.11 16.58 -31.06
CA LEU A 527 13.00 17.50 -29.92
C LEU A 527 11.63 17.38 -29.23
N GLU A 528 10.56 17.09 -29.97
CA GLU A 528 9.23 16.82 -29.41
C GLU A 528 9.20 15.49 -28.65
N ASP A 529 9.76 14.42 -29.22
CA ASP A 529 9.98 13.13 -28.54
C ASP A 529 10.85 13.31 -27.27
N HIS A 530 11.89 14.14 -27.34
CA HIS A 530 12.74 14.42 -26.19
C HIS A 530 12.00 15.22 -25.10
N ASN A 531 11.19 16.21 -25.47
CA ASN A 531 10.34 16.92 -24.51
C ASN A 531 9.25 16.01 -23.93
N HIS A 532 8.67 15.11 -24.73
CA HIS A 532 7.66 14.16 -24.27
C HIS A 532 8.26 13.16 -23.27
N THR A 533 9.45 12.61 -23.56
CA THR A 533 10.18 11.74 -22.63
C THR A 533 10.60 12.47 -21.35
N LEU A 534 11.15 13.70 -21.43
CA LEU A 534 11.43 14.51 -20.24
C LEU A 534 10.18 14.83 -19.42
N SER A 535 9.04 15.11 -20.06
CA SER A 535 7.78 15.34 -19.35
C SER A 535 7.30 14.07 -18.65
N GLY A 536 7.41 12.91 -19.31
CA GLY A 536 7.11 11.61 -18.72
C GLY A 536 8.00 11.28 -17.52
N ASP A 537 9.31 11.55 -17.62
CA ASP A 537 10.26 11.36 -16.53
C ASP A 537 10.03 12.35 -15.38
N LEU A 538 9.67 13.61 -15.66
CA LEU A 538 9.28 14.59 -14.64
C LEU A 538 8.01 14.15 -13.89
N ASP A 539 6.99 13.67 -14.60
CA ASP A 539 5.76 13.18 -13.98
C ASP A 539 5.97 11.86 -13.22
N ARG A 540 6.90 11.01 -13.67
CA ARG A 540 7.34 9.83 -12.92
C ARG A 540 8.08 10.21 -11.64
N CYS A 541 9.01 11.17 -11.71
CA CYS A 541 9.71 11.70 -10.54
C CYS A 541 8.75 12.39 -9.55
N ARG A 542 7.74 13.11 -10.04
CA ARG A 542 6.68 13.71 -9.19
C ARG A 542 5.85 12.65 -8.47
N LYS A 543 5.46 11.57 -9.16
CA LYS A 543 4.74 10.44 -8.54
C LYS A 543 5.59 9.76 -7.47
N GLN A 544 6.84 9.44 -7.78
CA GLN A 544 7.76 8.85 -6.79
C GLN A 544 7.94 9.77 -5.57
N LEU A 545 8.13 11.08 -5.77
CA LEU A 545 8.27 12.03 -4.67
C LEU A 545 7.01 12.12 -3.79
N GLU A 546 5.82 12.00 -4.39
CA GLU A 546 4.55 11.99 -3.66
C GLU A 546 4.33 10.65 -2.93
N GLU A 547 4.69 9.51 -3.54
CA GLU A 547 4.68 8.19 -2.90
C GLU A 547 5.66 8.14 -1.70
N ASP A 548 6.90 8.63 -1.87
CA ASP A 548 7.90 8.74 -0.81
C ASP A 548 7.42 9.70 0.30
N ARG A 549 6.76 10.81 -0.06
CA ARG A 549 6.15 11.75 0.89
C ARG A 549 5.02 11.10 1.68
N GLN A 550 4.18 10.29 1.04
CA GLN A 550 3.09 9.56 1.69
C GLN A 550 3.61 8.44 2.60
N SER A 551 4.62 7.66 2.17
CA SER A 551 5.30 6.69 3.05
C SER A 551 5.89 7.38 4.28
N SER A 552 6.63 8.46 4.07
CA SER A 552 7.23 9.24 5.15
C SER A 552 6.19 9.90 6.07
N ALA A 553 4.99 10.24 5.57
CA ALA A 553 3.89 10.73 6.39
C ALA A 553 3.24 9.61 7.21
N ALA A 554 3.03 8.43 6.62
CA ALA A 554 2.51 7.25 7.31
C ALA A 554 3.48 6.75 8.39
N GLU A 555 4.79 6.74 8.11
CA GLU A 555 5.85 6.44 9.07
C GLU A 555 5.81 7.43 10.24
N ARG A 556 5.74 8.75 9.98
CA ARG A 556 5.60 9.76 11.05
C ARG A 556 4.35 9.55 11.90
N ALA A 557 3.19 9.29 11.29
CA ALA A 557 1.96 9.01 12.02
C ALA A 557 2.08 7.71 12.85
N SER A 558 2.79 6.70 12.36
CA SER A 558 3.06 5.47 13.12
C SER A 558 4.02 5.70 14.30
N LEU A 559 5.00 6.59 14.15
CA LEU A 559 5.91 7.01 15.21
C LEU A 559 5.20 7.86 16.26
N GLU A 560 4.34 8.80 15.87
CA GLU A 560 3.51 9.61 16.77
C GLU A 560 2.53 8.73 17.57
N ASN A 561 1.90 7.74 16.91
CA ASN A 561 1.08 6.75 17.60
C ASN A 561 1.90 5.88 18.57
N LEU A 562 3.12 5.47 18.20
CA LEU A 562 4.01 4.72 19.09
C LEU A 562 4.51 5.58 20.26
N GLU A 563 4.80 6.87 20.03
CA GLU A 563 5.19 7.84 21.05
C GLU A 563 4.05 8.05 22.05
N SER A 564 2.82 8.30 21.57
CA SER A 564 1.61 8.36 22.39
C SER A 564 1.40 7.09 23.22
N VAL A 565 1.52 5.90 22.62
CA VAL A 565 1.44 4.62 23.34
C VAL A 565 2.56 4.48 24.38
N LEU A 566 3.78 4.93 24.08
CA LEU A 566 4.88 4.91 25.05
C LEU A 566 4.69 5.93 26.19
N GLU A 567 4.09 7.10 25.94
CA GLU A 567 3.69 8.06 26.97
C GLU A 567 2.55 7.50 27.84
N GLU A 568 1.56 6.83 27.26
CA GLU A 568 0.52 6.11 28.00
C GLU A 568 1.13 4.99 28.86
N PHE A 569 2.03 4.17 28.32
CA PHE A 569 2.74 3.16 29.10
C PHE A 569 3.59 3.77 30.23
N GLN A 570 4.29 4.88 29.99
CA GLN A 570 5.08 5.57 31.01
C GLN A 570 4.19 6.15 32.10
N THR A 571 3.10 6.84 31.75
CA THR A 571 2.16 7.42 32.73
C THR A 571 1.44 6.35 33.55
N ILE A 572 1.07 5.21 32.93
CA ILE A 572 0.56 4.03 33.64
C ILE A 572 1.62 3.46 34.59
N LYS A 573 2.87 3.27 34.14
CA LYS A 573 3.95 2.75 34.99
C LYS A 573 4.28 3.69 36.15
N ASP A 574 4.30 5.00 35.93
CA ASP A 574 4.47 5.99 36.99
C ASP A 574 3.30 6.03 37.96
N ALA A 575 2.07 5.76 37.49
CA ALA A 575 0.90 5.60 38.37
C ALA A 575 0.98 4.31 39.20
N GLU A 576 1.36 3.18 38.59
CA GLU A 576 1.60 1.90 39.29
C GLU A 576 2.72 2.03 40.33
N ILE A 577 3.86 2.64 39.97
CA ILE A 577 5.00 2.87 40.88
C ILE A 577 4.58 3.79 42.02
N ARG A 578 3.88 4.90 41.76
CA ARG A 578 3.35 5.76 42.84
C ARG A 578 2.39 5.00 43.75
N ALA A 579 1.44 4.25 43.21
CA ALA A 579 0.51 3.45 44.01
C ALA A 579 1.22 2.40 44.86
N ALA A 580 2.26 1.75 44.33
CA ALA A 580 3.09 0.78 45.06
C ALA A 580 3.93 1.46 46.15
N VAL A 581 4.56 2.61 45.87
CA VAL A 581 5.29 3.42 46.86
C VAL A 581 4.36 3.87 47.97
N GLU A 582 3.22 4.49 47.65
CA GLU A 582 2.22 4.87 48.66
C GLU A 582 1.70 3.66 49.45
N HIS A 583 1.60 2.47 48.85
CA HIS A 583 1.21 1.25 49.56
C HIS A 583 2.28 0.83 50.57
N ILE A 584 3.55 0.82 50.16
CA ILE A 584 4.70 0.54 51.03
C ILE A 584 4.82 1.59 52.14
N GLU A 585 4.63 2.88 51.84
CA GLU A 585 4.63 3.96 52.82
C GLU A 585 3.49 3.81 53.84
N ARG A 586 2.27 3.45 53.40
CA ARG A 586 1.15 3.13 54.31
C ARG A 586 1.48 1.93 55.20
N GLN A 587 2.05 0.85 54.65
CA GLN A 587 2.49 -0.31 55.44
C GLN A 587 3.56 0.08 56.46
N LEU A 588 4.56 0.86 56.05
CA LEU A 588 5.65 1.35 56.88
C LEU A 588 5.16 2.30 57.98
N GLU A 589 4.16 3.12 57.71
CA GLU A 589 3.53 4.00 58.69
C GLU A 589 2.67 3.21 59.70
N VAL A 590 1.97 2.15 59.27
CA VAL A 590 1.28 1.20 60.17
C VAL A 590 2.29 0.41 61.02
N ALA A 591 3.42 0.00 60.44
CA ALA A 591 4.50 -0.66 61.16
C ALA A 591 5.14 0.28 62.20
N LYS A 592 5.39 1.55 61.84
CA LYS A 592 5.87 2.59 62.79
C LYS A 592 4.87 2.83 63.91
N LYS A 593 3.58 2.97 63.62
CA LYS A 593 2.53 3.16 64.63
C LYS A 593 2.42 1.98 65.58
N SER A 594 2.36 0.76 65.06
CA SER A 594 2.34 -0.44 65.91
C SER A 594 3.64 -0.60 66.71
N TRP A 595 4.80 -0.27 66.14
CA TRP A 595 6.07 -0.24 66.87
C TRP A 595 6.08 0.79 68.02
N MET A 596 5.58 2.02 67.78
CA MET A 596 5.42 3.02 68.85
C MET A 596 4.42 2.57 69.92
N GLU A 597 3.33 1.91 69.56
CA GLU A 597 2.41 1.30 70.53
C GLU A 597 3.09 0.20 71.35
N TYR A 598 3.90 -0.67 70.73
CA TYR A 598 4.67 -1.68 71.46
C TYR A 598 5.73 -1.06 72.36
N GLN A 599 6.40 0.02 71.92
CA GLN A 599 7.36 0.77 72.73
C GLN A 599 6.69 1.42 73.94
N GLU A 600 5.52 2.04 73.77
CA GLU A 600 4.78 2.63 74.90
C GLU A 600 4.20 1.55 75.82
N ARG A 601 3.70 0.42 75.29
CA ARG A 601 3.31 -0.74 76.11
C ARG A 601 4.50 -1.29 76.91
N ALA A 602 5.68 -1.39 76.31
CA ALA A 602 6.90 -1.81 76.98
C ALA A 602 7.29 -0.81 78.08
N ARG A 603 7.31 0.50 77.79
CA ARG A 603 7.61 1.56 78.77
C ARG A 603 6.62 1.59 79.94
N LEU A 604 5.33 1.36 79.68
CA LEU A 604 4.30 1.24 80.71
C LEU A 604 4.49 -0.04 81.54
N ALA A 605 4.82 -1.17 80.91
CA ALA A 605 5.15 -2.41 81.60
C ALA A 605 6.40 -2.24 82.48
N GLU A 606 7.48 -1.65 81.96
CA GLU A 606 8.70 -1.32 82.71
C GLU A 606 8.41 -0.38 83.89
N SER A 607 7.66 0.70 83.69
CA SER A 607 7.27 1.60 84.79
C SER A 607 6.36 0.91 85.83
N SER A 608 5.52 -0.03 85.42
CA SER A 608 4.76 -0.86 86.36
C SER A 608 5.65 -1.83 87.12
N LEU A 609 6.63 -2.44 86.44
CA LEU A 609 7.60 -3.35 87.04
C LEU A 609 8.50 -2.60 88.03
N GLU A 610 8.92 -1.38 87.73
CA GLU A 610 9.67 -0.51 88.65
C GLU A 610 8.85 -0.20 89.92
N LYS A 611 7.55 0.12 89.77
CA LYS A 611 6.64 0.31 90.92
C LYS A 611 6.51 -0.97 91.75
N TYR A 612 6.32 -2.12 91.10
CA TYR A 612 6.26 -3.41 91.80
C TYR A 612 7.60 -3.77 92.47
N GLN A 613 8.74 -3.49 91.86
CA GLN A 613 10.06 -3.67 92.46
C GLN A 613 10.24 -2.78 93.68
N HIS A 614 9.82 -1.52 93.61
CA HIS A 614 9.86 -0.58 94.72
C HIS A 614 8.93 -1.00 95.87
N ASP A 615 7.72 -1.50 95.58
CA ASP A 615 6.82 -2.00 96.62
C ASP A 615 7.31 -3.34 97.22
N VAL A 616 7.88 -4.24 96.40
CA VAL A 616 8.60 -5.44 96.88
C VAL A 616 9.80 -5.06 97.75
N ALA A 617 10.49 -3.96 97.46
CA ALA A 617 11.58 -3.45 98.30
C ALA A 617 11.10 -2.83 99.62
N LYS A 618 9.82 -2.43 99.74
CA LYS A 618 9.19 -2.06 101.02
C LYS A 618 8.76 -3.28 101.84
N THR A 619 8.38 -4.40 101.22
CA THR A 619 8.01 -5.64 101.92
C THR A 619 9.00 -6.05 103.01
N PRO A 620 10.34 -6.10 102.81
CA PRO A 620 11.29 -6.42 103.88
C PRO A 620 11.47 -5.31 104.94
N GLN A 621 10.94 -4.10 104.71
CA GLN A 621 10.81 -3.07 105.74
C GLN A 621 9.59 -3.37 106.61
N TYR A 622 8.43 -3.58 105.99
CA TYR A 622 7.20 -3.96 106.70
C TYR A 622 7.35 -5.30 107.43
N GLU A 623 8.07 -6.28 106.89
CA GLU A 623 8.41 -7.52 107.61
C GLU A 623 9.25 -7.26 108.87
N ARG A 624 10.20 -6.32 108.82
CA ARG A 624 10.99 -5.95 110.00
C ARG A 624 10.12 -5.24 111.03
N GLU A 625 9.32 -4.27 110.61
CA GLU A 625 8.34 -3.61 111.49
C GLU A 625 7.38 -4.62 112.11
N ILE A 626 6.85 -5.58 111.34
CA ILE A 626 5.97 -6.65 111.84
C ILE A 626 6.73 -7.56 112.82
N LYS A 627 7.99 -7.92 112.56
CA LYS A 627 8.83 -8.72 113.48
C LYS A 627 9.10 -7.95 114.78
N GLU A 628 9.39 -6.65 114.71
CA GLU A 628 9.59 -5.77 115.86
C GLU A 628 8.30 -5.57 116.68
N LYS A 629 7.16 -5.32 116.01
CA LYS A 629 5.85 -5.21 116.66
C LYS A 629 5.42 -6.55 117.29
N ASN A 630 5.68 -7.69 116.64
CA ASN A 630 5.45 -9.00 117.24
C ASN A 630 6.37 -9.27 118.45
N LEU A 631 7.64 -8.86 118.39
CA LEU A 631 8.55 -8.93 119.54
C LEU A 631 8.06 -8.05 120.70
N LEU A 632 7.57 -6.84 120.40
CA LEU A 632 6.97 -5.94 121.39
C LEU A 632 5.67 -6.51 121.98
N ILE A 633 4.81 -7.11 121.16
CA ILE A 633 3.62 -7.85 121.63
C ILE A 633 4.04 -9.04 122.50
N GLY A 634 5.12 -9.74 122.17
CA GLY A 634 5.70 -10.80 123.00
C GLY A 634 6.16 -10.29 124.37
N LYS A 635 6.87 -9.16 124.41
CA LYS A 635 7.29 -8.49 125.65
C LYS A 635 6.08 -8.07 126.49
N LEU A 636 5.13 -7.32 125.91
CA LEU A 636 3.92 -6.86 126.59
C LEU A 636 3.05 -8.03 127.08
N ARG A 637 2.97 -9.14 126.34
CA ARG A 637 2.31 -10.37 126.79
C ARG A 637 3.03 -11.00 127.98
N HIS A 638 4.36 -11.05 127.98
CA HIS A 638 5.13 -11.57 129.11
C HIS A 638 5.00 -10.68 130.35
N GLU A 639 5.07 -9.35 130.18
CA GLU A 639 4.81 -8.37 131.25
C GLU A 639 3.39 -8.51 131.81
N ALA A 640 2.37 -8.71 130.96
CA ALA A 640 1.00 -8.96 131.40
C ALA A 640 0.85 -10.30 132.15
N ILE A 641 1.59 -11.35 131.75
CA ILE A 641 1.63 -12.63 132.48
C ILE A 641 2.27 -12.45 133.85
N ILE A 642 3.44 -11.78 133.94
CA ILE A 642 4.12 -11.46 135.20
C ILE A 642 3.23 -10.61 136.11
N LEU A 643 2.53 -9.60 135.56
CA LEU A 643 1.63 -8.77 136.34
C LEU A 643 0.42 -9.57 136.87
N ASN A 644 -0.08 -10.53 136.10
CA ASN A 644 -1.13 -11.44 136.54
C ASN A 644 -0.62 -12.43 137.61
N GLU A 645 0.62 -12.89 137.51
CA GLU A 645 1.29 -13.68 138.56
C GLU A 645 1.45 -12.86 139.85
N HIS A 646 1.90 -11.61 139.76
CA HIS A 646 1.95 -10.67 140.89
C HIS A 646 0.56 -10.43 141.51
N LEU A 647 -0.50 -10.34 140.70
CA LEU A 647 -1.89 -10.20 141.15
C LEU A 647 -2.36 -11.47 141.89
N VAL A 648 -2.09 -12.65 141.35
CA VAL A 648 -2.43 -13.94 141.97
C VAL A 648 -1.69 -14.12 143.29
N GLU A 649 -0.41 -13.78 143.36
CA GLU A 649 0.39 -13.85 144.57
C GLU A 649 -0.08 -12.83 145.64
N ALA A 650 -0.48 -11.62 145.21
CA ALA A 650 -1.11 -10.64 146.09
C ALA A 650 -2.48 -11.12 146.63
N MET A 651 -3.33 -11.72 145.79
CA MET A 651 -4.60 -12.31 146.23
C MET A 651 -4.40 -13.53 147.14
N ARG A 652 -3.32 -14.31 146.93
CA ARG A 652 -2.95 -15.42 147.79
C ARG A 652 -2.61 -14.93 149.21
N ARG A 653 -1.72 -13.93 149.34
CA ARG A 653 -1.34 -13.35 150.64
C ARG A 653 -2.55 -12.80 151.39
N LEU A 654 -3.43 -12.07 150.69
CA LEU A 654 -4.67 -11.53 151.27
C LEU A 654 -5.62 -12.61 151.83
N LYS A 655 -5.49 -13.86 151.38
CA LYS A 655 -6.29 -14.99 151.85
C LYS A 655 -5.66 -15.76 153.01
N GLU A 656 -4.33 -15.68 153.17
CA GLU A 656 -3.61 -16.29 154.29
C GLU A 656 -3.75 -15.44 155.58
N GLU A 657 -3.89 -14.12 155.48
CA GLU A 657 -4.03 -13.21 156.64
C GLU A 657 -5.45 -13.15 157.25
N SER A 658 -6.47 -13.77 156.63
CA SER A 658 -7.88 -13.54 156.99
C SER A 658 -8.49 -14.49 158.04
N ASN A 659 -7.69 -15.29 158.75
CA ASN A 659 -8.19 -16.56 159.34
C ASN A 659 -7.83 -16.85 160.82
N GLU A 660 -7.70 -15.82 161.68
CA GLU A 660 -7.53 -16.01 163.14
C GLU A 660 -8.62 -15.33 164.00
N ASN A 661 -9.70 -16.07 164.29
CA ASN A 661 -10.69 -15.74 165.33
C ASN A 661 -10.30 -16.39 166.68
N ASN A 662 -9.09 -16.12 167.19
CA ASN A 662 -8.60 -16.69 168.46
C ASN A 662 -8.74 -15.69 169.62
N VAL A 663 -9.72 -15.90 170.51
CA VAL A 663 -9.86 -15.14 171.76
C VAL A 663 -9.00 -15.78 172.85
N ASP A 664 -8.15 -15.00 173.52
CA ASP A 664 -7.18 -15.49 174.50
C ASP A 664 -7.84 -16.16 175.72
N ARG A 665 -7.50 -17.43 175.94
CA ARG A 665 -7.99 -18.26 177.05
C ARG A 665 -7.58 -17.69 178.42
N GLN A 666 -6.44 -17.00 178.51
CA GLN A 666 -5.96 -16.37 179.74
C GLN A 666 -6.87 -15.20 180.15
N LEU A 667 -7.29 -14.38 179.17
CA LEU A 667 -8.17 -13.23 179.34
C LEU A 667 -9.57 -13.66 179.82
N VAL A 668 -10.17 -14.65 179.16
CA VAL A 668 -11.49 -15.18 179.54
C VAL A 668 -11.46 -15.78 180.95
N THR A 669 -10.39 -16.51 181.30
CA THR A 669 -10.24 -17.12 182.64
C THR A 669 -10.19 -16.04 183.73
N ASN A 670 -9.41 -14.98 183.54
CA ASN A 670 -9.32 -13.87 184.50
C ASN A 670 -10.65 -13.12 184.67
N LEU A 671 -11.40 -12.91 183.59
CA LEU A 671 -12.72 -12.27 183.64
C LEU A 671 -13.72 -13.12 184.45
N VAL A 672 -13.76 -14.44 184.23
CA VAL A 672 -14.64 -15.36 184.98
C VAL A 672 -14.25 -15.43 186.47
N VAL A 673 -12.96 -15.47 186.79
CA VAL A 673 -12.48 -15.45 188.19
C VAL A 673 -12.85 -14.13 188.87
N GLY A 674 -12.68 -12.99 188.19
CA GLY A 674 -13.11 -11.67 188.69
C GLY A 674 -14.62 -11.59 188.97
N PHE A 675 -15.45 -12.26 188.16
CA PHE A 675 -16.90 -12.31 188.35
C PHE A 675 -17.35 -13.10 189.59
N PHE A 676 -16.58 -14.12 190.02
CA PHE A 676 -16.89 -14.92 191.22
C PHE A 676 -16.34 -14.31 192.52
N LEU A 677 -15.23 -13.58 192.47
CA LEU A 677 -14.66 -12.88 193.63
C LEU A 677 -15.43 -11.60 194.02
N ALA A 678 -16.23 -11.05 193.10
CA ALA A 678 -17.05 -9.87 193.37
C ALA A 678 -18.19 -10.15 194.37
N PRO A 679 -18.34 -9.38 195.47
CA PRO A 679 -19.44 -9.56 196.43
C PRO A 679 -20.82 -9.46 195.78
N ARG A 680 -21.77 -10.27 196.26
CA ARG A 680 -23.14 -10.35 195.73
C ARG A 680 -23.89 -9.04 196.00
N GLY A 681 -23.94 -8.17 194.99
CA GLY A 681 -24.66 -6.88 195.03
C GLY A 681 -23.88 -5.69 194.45
N ASP A 682 -22.57 -5.85 194.15
CA ASP A 682 -21.75 -4.76 193.62
C ASP A 682 -21.93 -4.55 192.10
N ARG A 683 -21.97 -3.28 191.69
CA ARG A 683 -22.09 -2.79 190.31
C ARG A 683 -20.95 -3.31 189.41
N LYS A 684 -19.73 -3.44 189.96
CA LYS A 684 -18.55 -3.96 189.24
C LYS A 684 -18.78 -5.34 188.61
N ARG A 685 -19.64 -6.17 189.23
CA ARG A 685 -19.95 -7.51 188.73
C ARG A 685 -20.75 -7.48 187.43
N TYR A 686 -21.59 -6.46 187.24
CA TYR A 686 -22.34 -6.22 186.01
C TYR A 686 -21.43 -5.72 184.88
N ASP A 687 -20.48 -4.85 185.20
CA ASP A 687 -19.51 -4.34 184.23
C ASP A 687 -18.58 -5.47 183.72
N ILE A 688 -18.09 -6.34 184.62
CA ILE A 688 -17.31 -7.54 184.24
C ILE A 688 -18.14 -8.48 183.36
N LEU A 689 -19.42 -8.72 183.69
CA LEU A 689 -20.30 -9.57 182.89
C LEU A 689 -20.59 -8.98 181.50
N THR A 690 -20.68 -7.65 181.39
CA THR A 690 -20.80 -6.93 180.11
C THR A 690 -19.54 -7.08 179.26
N ILE A 691 -18.36 -6.99 179.87
CA ILE A 691 -17.08 -7.20 179.19
C ILE A 691 -16.95 -8.65 178.70
N ILE A 692 -17.31 -9.64 179.53
CA ILE A 692 -17.38 -11.06 179.13
C ILE A 692 -18.28 -11.24 177.91
N ALA A 693 -19.50 -10.68 177.94
CA ALA A 693 -20.47 -10.81 176.86
C ALA A 693 -20.01 -10.17 175.54
N ASN A 694 -19.18 -9.12 175.59
CA ASN A 694 -18.61 -8.51 174.39
C ASN A 694 -17.38 -9.26 173.88
N VAL A 695 -16.48 -9.72 174.77
CA VAL A 695 -15.25 -10.45 174.40
C VAL A 695 -15.56 -11.82 173.80
N LEU A 696 -16.57 -12.52 174.32
CA LEU A 696 -17.04 -13.82 173.80
C LEU A 696 -18.10 -13.69 172.70
N GLN A 697 -18.40 -12.47 172.24
CA GLN A 697 -19.43 -12.18 171.23
C GLN A 697 -20.78 -12.87 171.53
N MET A 698 -21.21 -12.86 172.80
CA MET A 698 -22.43 -13.54 173.22
C MET A 698 -23.64 -12.97 172.48
N ASN A 699 -24.44 -13.85 171.89
CA ASN A 699 -25.66 -13.46 171.16
C ASN A 699 -26.69 -12.86 172.11
N GLU A 700 -27.58 -12.04 171.56
CA GLU A 700 -28.55 -11.23 172.34
C GLU A 700 -29.44 -12.08 173.26
N GLU A 701 -29.83 -13.26 172.80
CA GLU A 701 -30.61 -14.26 173.55
C GLU A 701 -29.84 -14.85 174.76
N GLN A 702 -28.52 -15.00 174.63
CA GLN A 702 -27.65 -15.40 175.74
C GLN A 702 -27.46 -14.23 176.72
N LYS A 703 -27.31 -12.99 176.20
CA LYS A 703 -27.25 -11.77 177.02
C LYS A 703 -28.52 -11.56 177.84
N GLU A 704 -29.68 -11.92 177.31
CA GLU A 704 -30.96 -11.90 178.05
C GLU A 704 -30.96 -12.94 179.20
N GLN A 705 -30.45 -14.16 178.97
CA GLN A 705 -30.35 -15.19 180.03
C GLN A 705 -29.37 -14.85 181.17
N VAL A 706 -28.27 -14.15 180.90
CA VAL A 706 -27.40 -13.58 181.96
C VAL A 706 -27.91 -12.25 182.54
N GLY A 707 -29.08 -11.78 182.10
CA GLY A 707 -29.80 -10.64 182.69
C GLY A 707 -29.35 -9.26 182.20
N LEU A 708 -28.72 -9.17 181.03
CA LEU A 708 -28.03 -7.97 180.56
C LEU A 708 -28.90 -7.02 179.70
N ILE A 709 -29.80 -7.51 178.84
CA ILE A 709 -30.62 -6.71 177.91
C ILE A 709 -32.06 -7.29 177.79
N ARG A 710 -33.06 -6.48 177.38
CA ARG A 710 -34.49 -6.84 177.25
C ARG A 710 -35.04 -6.54 175.84
N MET A 711 -35.91 -7.41 175.32
CA MET A 711 -36.13 -7.69 173.87
C MET A 711 -37.17 -6.86 173.06
N LYS A 712 -36.89 -6.59 171.76
CA LYS A 712 -37.74 -6.71 170.51
C LYS A 712 -37.26 -5.78 169.36
N GLY A 713 -37.27 -6.12 168.05
CA GLY A 713 -37.50 -7.39 167.31
C GLY A 713 -37.85 -7.18 165.80
N ASN A 714 -37.44 -8.12 164.91
CA ASN A 714 -37.93 -8.53 163.56
C ASN A 714 -38.32 -7.48 162.45
N GLY A 715 -38.39 -7.76 161.15
CA GLY A 715 -38.06 -8.96 160.34
C GLY A 715 -39.08 -9.27 159.19
N ASN A 716 -38.66 -9.11 157.92
CA ASN A 716 -39.24 -9.62 156.63
C ASN A 716 -40.70 -9.31 156.18
N GLY A 717 -40.90 -8.99 154.88
CA GLY A 717 -42.21 -9.18 154.20
C GLY A 717 -42.56 -8.29 152.98
N GLN A 718 -42.14 -8.69 151.77
CA GLN A 718 -42.79 -8.59 150.44
C GLN A 718 -43.88 -7.51 150.10
N ARG A 719 -43.74 -6.89 148.90
CA ARG A 719 -44.76 -6.41 147.91
C ARG A 719 -44.76 -4.90 147.50
N THR A 720 -44.60 -4.70 146.18
CA THR A 720 -45.32 -3.75 145.26
C THR A 720 -45.01 -2.24 145.16
N THR A 721 -45.29 -1.74 143.94
CA THR A 721 -45.56 -0.36 143.44
C THR A 721 -44.45 0.71 143.31
N ALA A 722 -44.15 1.03 142.04
CA ALA A 722 -44.20 2.34 141.36
C ALA A 722 -43.57 3.64 141.97
N SER A 723 -42.57 4.17 141.23
CA SER A 723 -42.23 5.61 141.00
C SER A 723 -41.81 6.51 142.19
N PRO A 724 -41.15 7.68 141.96
CA PRO A 724 -40.80 8.37 140.69
C PRO A 724 -39.30 8.80 140.56
N ASN A 725 -38.99 9.59 139.49
CA ASN A 725 -37.99 10.69 139.34
C ASN A 725 -36.71 10.77 140.22
N SER A 726 -35.58 11.35 139.79
CA SER A 726 -35.03 11.90 138.52
C SER A 726 -33.52 12.20 138.80
N SER A 727 -32.57 12.48 137.92
CA SER A 727 -32.51 13.24 136.66
C SER A 727 -31.18 12.92 135.91
N GLY A 728 -31.08 13.19 134.60
CA GLY A 728 -29.79 13.25 133.89
C GLY A 728 -29.70 12.42 132.59
N TRP A 729 -30.71 12.47 131.72
CA TRP A 729 -30.74 13.31 130.51
C TRP A 729 -29.93 12.78 129.30
N GLN A 730 -30.67 12.44 128.22
CA GLN A 730 -30.17 11.99 126.94
C GLN A 730 -31.09 12.52 125.81
N SER A 731 -30.51 13.17 124.79
CA SER A 731 -31.18 13.69 123.56
C SER A 731 -32.19 14.86 123.74
N PRO A 732 -32.39 15.73 122.72
CA PRO A 732 -33.19 15.45 121.50
C PRO A 732 -32.39 15.70 120.18
N ARG A 733 -32.74 15.23 118.96
CA ARG A 733 -33.97 14.79 118.25
C ARG A 733 -34.65 15.86 117.37
N GLN A 734 -34.69 15.57 116.05
CA GLN A 734 -35.54 16.14 114.95
C GLN A 734 -35.30 17.63 114.61
N GLN A 735 -35.39 18.07 113.34
CA GLN A 735 -36.12 17.60 112.14
C GLN A 735 -35.26 17.90 110.86
N GLN A 736 -35.55 17.55 109.59
CA GLN A 736 -36.73 16.97 108.91
C GLN A 736 -36.34 16.27 107.57
N GLU A 737 -37.20 15.37 107.08
CA GLU A 737 -37.46 14.90 105.68
C GLU A 737 -36.40 14.38 104.67
N ASN A 738 -36.69 13.15 104.21
CA ASN A 738 -36.66 12.57 102.86
C ASN A 738 -35.37 12.04 102.20
N GLU A 739 -35.47 10.73 101.90
CA GLU A 739 -34.67 9.86 101.01
C GLU A 739 -34.72 10.27 99.51
N PRO A 740 -33.94 9.64 98.59
CA PRO A 740 -33.22 8.36 98.71
C PRO A 740 -31.73 8.36 98.33
N LYS A 741 -31.11 7.19 98.49
CA LYS A 741 -29.70 6.91 98.19
C LYS A 741 -29.45 6.81 96.68
N GLU A 742 -28.46 7.54 96.17
CA GLU A 742 -27.73 7.12 94.96
C GLU A 742 -26.86 5.90 95.34
N SER A 743 -27.35 4.71 94.99
CA SER A 743 -26.60 3.46 95.21
C SER A 743 -25.34 3.44 94.34
N PHE A 744 -24.28 2.78 94.80
CA PHE A 744 -23.04 2.55 94.04
C PHE A 744 -23.29 1.97 92.64
N THR A 745 -24.38 1.22 92.48
CA THR A 745 -24.90 0.70 91.21
C THR A 745 -25.21 1.79 90.19
N ASP A 746 -25.73 2.95 90.61
CA ASP A 746 -26.16 4.03 89.71
C ASP A 746 -24.96 4.86 89.20
N ALA A 747 -23.96 5.07 90.06
CA ALA A 747 -22.66 5.57 89.63
C ALA A 747 -21.96 4.64 88.61
N TRP A 748 -22.16 3.33 88.74
CA TRP A 748 -21.64 2.32 87.82
C TRP A 748 -22.43 2.24 86.50
N ILE A 749 -23.76 2.40 86.56
CA ILE A 749 -24.64 2.51 85.38
C ILE A 749 -24.35 3.81 84.61
N SER A 750 -24.13 4.93 85.31
CA SER A 750 -23.69 6.21 84.75
C SER A 750 -22.34 6.09 84.01
N PHE A 751 -21.39 5.34 84.59
CA PHE A 751 -20.12 5.01 83.93
C PHE A 751 -20.33 4.18 82.65
N LEU A 752 -21.13 3.12 82.71
CA LEU A 752 -21.43 2.26 81.56
C LEU A 752 -22.20 3.00 80.44
N LEU A 753 -23.15 3.89 80.75
CA LEU A 753 -23.82 4.74 79.75
C LEU A 753 -22.85 5.75 79.13
N LYS A 754 -21.87 6.25 79.89
CA LYS A 754 -20.90 7.24 79.43
C LYS A 754 -19.77 6.65 78.59
N GLU A 755 -19.48 5.36 78.75
CA GLU A 755 -18.51 4.63 77.92
C GLU A 755 -19.16 4.02 76.66
N SER A 756 -20.40 3.52 76.76
CA SER A 756 -21.13 2.93 75.62
C SER A 756 -21.63 3.95 74.59
N SER A 757 -21.75 5.23 74.95
CA SER A 757 -22.20 6.30 74.04
C SER A 757 -21.12 6.85 73.09
N LYS A 758 -19.89 6.33 73.13
CA LYS A 758 -18.80 6.69 72.19
C LYS A 758 -18.47 5.56 71.20
N ARG A 759 -19.35 5.32 70.21
CA ARG A 759 -19.01 4.73 68.88
C ARG A 759 -20.23 4.66 67.95
N LYS A 760 -20.28 5.51 66.91
CA LYS A 760 -20.48 5.17 65.47
C LYS A 760 -20.68 6.45 64.59
N PRO A 761 -20.57 6.36 63.25
CA PRO A 761 -19.94 7.42 62.44
C PRO A 761 -20.92 8.31 61.65
N SER A 762 -20.38 9.39 61.09
CA SER A 762 -20.99 10.17 60.01
C SER A 762 -20.13 10.08 58.73
N PHE A 763 -20.58 9.28 57.76
CA PHE A 763 -20.17 9.40 56.37
C PHE A 763 -21.24 10.22 55.63
N SER A 764 -20.88 11.37 55.09
CA SER A 764 -21.70 12.22 54.22
C SER A 764 -20.71 13.00 53.34
N SER A 765 -20.55 12.60 52.08
CA SER A 765 -21.34 13.07 50.92
C SER A 765 -20.62 14.20 50.18
N SER A 766 -20.33 13.98 48.90
CA SER A 766 -19.73 14.95 47.97
C SER A 766 -20.56 16.23 47.83
N PRO A 767 -19.94 17.32 47.37
CA PRO A 767 -20.22 17.79 46.00
C PRO A 767 -18.90 18.04 45.24
N VAL A 768 -18.73 17.65 43.97
CA VAL A 768 -19.42 18.15 42.76
C VAL A 768 -19.34 19.67 42.66
N SER A 769 -18.27 20.14 42.02
CA SER A 769 -18.14 21.51 41.51
C SER A 769 -17.77 21.48 40.03
N SER A 770 -18.77 21.65 39.17
CA SER A 770 -18.52 21.99 37.76
C SER A 770 -18.16 23.48 37.65
N PRO A 771 -17.08 23.87 36.97
CA PRO A 771 -17.06 25.13 36.27
C PRO A 771 -17.84 24.93 34.96
N LYS A 772 -18.76 25.85 34.68
CA LYS A 772 -19.54 25.89 33.44
C LYS A 772 -19.06 27.07 32.62
N SER A 773 -19.14 26.91 31.30
CA SER A 773 -19.28 27.96 30.28
C SER A 773 -18.08 28.87 29.97
N ASP A 774 -17.99 29.13 28.66
CA ASP A 774 -17.49 30.34 27.97
C ASP A 774 -16.01 30.37 27.52
N GLN A 775 -15.70 30.70 26.25
CA GLN A 775 -16.53 30.88 25.03
C GLN A 775 -15.65 30.98 23.77
N LEU A 776 -16.29 30.98 22.58
CA LEU A 776 -15.77 31.32 21.23
C LEU A 776 -14.94 30.20 20.57
N ASP A 777 -15.37 29.54 19.49
CA ASP A 777 -15.88 29.98 18.16
C ASP A 777 -14.77 30.21 17.11
N ILE A 778 -15.00 29.59 15.94
CA ILE A 778 -14.26 29.66 14.66
C ILE A 778 -13.02 28.73 14.57
#